data_AF-A0A346Y548-F1
#
_entry.id   AF-A0A346Y548-F1
#
_cell.length_a   1.000
_cell.length_b   1.000
_cell.length_c   1.000
_cell.angle_alpha   90.00
_cell.angle_beta   90.00
_cell.angle_gamma   90.00
#
_symmetry.space_group_name_H-M   'P 1'
#
loop_
_entity.id
_entity.type
_entity.pdbx_description
1 polymer ?
#
loop_
_entity_poly.entity_id
_entity_poly.type
_entity_poly.pdbx_seq_one_letter_code
_entity_poly.pdbx_strand_id
1 'polypeptide(L)'
;MSTLALLLGLLAAPAVAQTPEPPDYVIADPAFEALPGAEAFAGTIDTDGAEHAYRIEVPDDWNGTLVLYAHGFVGPQQEELVVQDPPLRPLFVQQGIAWAASSYAANGYVIDGPVDQTQDLADRFAELTGGDAPTATIIHGFSMGGHITGVALERYPDAYVGALPACGVMGDVELFEYFTDVNLVAGALAGVEVPVPGGLPFLGGPAQQISAALGLQTGLATPAGVQYADVVEALSGGERPTFEESLTFWNTLAAVDLDGEDGDAPTVPFLQALYGNALSAGIPTPVGVEGVYDNAGTIYGFPNATSAEPSPQEQALNAAVARVTNDGEAPFPTIDGTPQVPTLSLHTTGDLFVPLLNQVVYAEEVEANGLSDNLVQRTVRAPGHCDFTAEELGGAFVDLLTWIQTGTAPAGEALIDPAVRADRSLGCAFTSETRAGMPPCEVPVADVLLGGDPVATAIAVTSARTSATTAVLARSDAYADALTGSALAGALGAPLLLNPVESLDPTVLAELQRLGVTDVVLLGGTAALSAAVEQALGDADIQTSRVAGTNRFGTAGAVAGAIAEATGTPTDVFVADGGDFPDAVGVAGLAAFLGQPILLVETDRMPTETTEAMAALGGPAVTVLGGVDAVSAEVAGDAPRLAGDTRYGTSAAVIDASRNAGLRINQPWVATGETFADALVAGPAAAAAGQVMVLVDGGDLEASAETTAVLEGLSGLAQGLTVVTSGEVSDGAIIALETAVRPGEG
;
A
#
# COMPACT_ATOMS: atom_id res chain seq x y z
N MET A 1 42.52 -76.34 -5.37
CA MET A 1 41.26 -75.97 -4.68
C MET A 1 40.74 -74.73 -5.40
N SER A 2 39.64 -74.89 -6.13
CA SER A 2 38.72 -73.89 -6.71
C SER A 2 38.46 -72.69 -5.76
N THR A 3 38.07 -71.46 -6.10
CA THR A 3 37.86 -70.66 -7.33
C THR A 3 37.66 -69.19 -6.87
N LEU A 4 37.85 -68.26 -7.80
CA LEU A 4 37.49 -66.83 -7.88
C LEU A 4 36.09 -66.41 -7.33
N ALA A 5 35.98 -65.20 -6.73
CA ALA A 5 34.85 -64.23 -6.73
C ALA A 5 35.13 -63.09 -5.73
N LEU A 6 34.66 -61.83 -5.80
CA LEU A 6 34.20 -60.84 -6.78
C LEU A 6 33.92 -59.58 -5.92
N LEU A 7 34.16 -58.36 -6.44
CA LEU A 7 33.76 -57.07 -5.84
C LEU A 7 32.25 -57.03 -5.48
N LEU A 8 31.90 -56.36 -4.37
CA LEU A 8 30.72 -55.47 -4.29
C LEU A 8 30.85 -54.59 -3.02
N GLY A 9 30.89 -53.28 -3.24
CA GLY A 9 30.78 -52.28 -2.18
C GLY A 9 29.36 -52.25 -1.63
N LEU A 10 29.24 -52.15 -0.31
CA LEU A 10 28.03 -51.64 0.32
C LEU A 10 28.30 -50.18 0.68
N LEU A 11 27.88 -49.29 -0.24
CA LEU A 11 27.26 -48.04 0.16
C LEU A 11 26.00 -48.46 0.93
N ALA A 12 26.05 -48.40 2.26
CA ALA A 12 24.81 -48.34 3.00
C ALA A 12 24.22 -46.97 2.67
N ALA A 13 23.19 -46.94 1.83
CA ALA A 13 22.31 -45.78 1.76
C ALA A 13 21.88 -45.44 3.20
N PRO A 14 21.91 -44.17 3.61
CA PRO A 14 21.31 -43.80 4.88
C PRO A 14 19.87 -44.30 4.84
N ALA A 15 19.45 -44.98 5.90
CA ALA A 15 18.05 -45.36 6.04
C ALA A 15 17.25 -44.05 6.03
N VAL A 16 16.53 -43.81 4.94
CA VAL A 16 15.48 -42.79 4.87
C VAL A 16 14.55 -43.12 6.03
N ALA A 17 14.48 -42.24 7.02
CA ALA A 17 13.43 -42.32 8.02
C ALA A 17 12.12 -42.21 7.25
N GLN A 18 11.37 -43.31 7.19
CA GLN A 18 10.04 -43.31 6.58
C GLN A 18 9.23 -42.22 7.26
N THR A 19 8.67 -41.29 6.48
CA THR A 19 7.60 -40.40 6.92
C THR A 19 6.53 -41.28 7.57
N PRO A 20 6.12 -41.01 8.82
CA PRO A 20 5.04 -41.78 9.43
C PRO A 20 3.82 -41.71 8.51
N GLU A 21 3.17 -42.86 8.24
CA GLU A 21 1.93 -42.85 7.46
C GLU A 21 0.91 -41.93 8.15
N PRO A 22 0.20 -41.07 7.39
CA PRO A 22 -0.81 -40.19 7.97
C PRO A 22 -1.85 -41.03 8.74
N PRO A 23 -2.34 -40.53 9.89
CA PRO A 23 -3.34 -41.24 10.67
C PRO A 23 -4.63 -41.43 9.87
N ASP A 24 -5.44 -42.43 10.25
CA ASP A 24 -6.81 -42.54 9.74
C ASP A 24 -7.60 -41.32 10.24
N TYR A 25 -7.78 -40.33 9.38
CA TYR A 25 -8.52 -39.11 9.72
C TYR A 25 -10.01 -39.39 9.97
N VAL A 26 -10.59 -38.68 10.94
CA VAL A 26 -12.01 -38.72 11.26
C VAL A 26 -12.62 -37.37 10.91
N ILE A 27 -13.63 -37.37 10.04
CA ILE A 27 -14.36 -36.14 9.72
C ILE A 27 -15.25 -35.76 10.91
N ALA A 28 -15.01 -34.57 11.47
CA ALA A 28 -15.82 -34.02 12.55
C ALA A 28 -17.23 -33.62 12.04
N ASP A 29 -18.20 -33.57 12.95
CA ASP A 29 -19.56 -33.14 12.60
C ASP A 29 -19.55 -31.68 12.10
N PRO A 30 -19.92 -31.43 10.83
CA PRO A 30 -19.88 -30.08 10.27
C PRO A 30 -21.10 -29.25 10.62
N ALA A 31 -22.07 -29.76 11.39
CA ALA A 31 -23.23 -28.97 11.81
C ALA A 31 -22.82 -27.67 12.52
N PHE A 32 -23.49 -26.57 12.17
CA PHE A 32 -23.30 -25.25 12.79
C PHE A 32 -24.61 -24.47 12.81
N GLU A 33 -24.69 -23.46 13.67
CA GLU A 33 -25.85 -22.57 13.75
C GLU A 33 -25.63 -21.37 12.83
N ALA A 34 -26.61 -21.09 11.96
CA ALA A 34 -26.58 -19.93 11.08
C ALA A 34 -26.67 -18.60 11.87
N LEU A 35 -26.07 -17.54 11.34
CA LEU A 35 -26.30 -16.18 11.83
C LEU A 35 -27.74 -15.75 11.54
N PRO A 36 -28.30 -14.78 12.32
CA PRO A 36 -29.64 -14.28 12.05
C PRO A 36 -29.79 -13.76 10.62
N GLY A 37 -30.83 -14.23 9.92
CA GLY A 37 -31.09 -13.86 8.52
C GLY A 37 -30.31 -14.70 7.50
N ALA A 38 -29.86 -15.89 7.86
CA ALA A 38 -29.20 -16.83 6.96
C ALA A 38 -29.63 -18.28 7.22
N GLU A 39 -29.39 -19.15 6.24
CA GLU A 39 -29.59 -20.59 6.31
C GLU A 39 -28.23 -21.32 6.28
N ALA A 40 -28.08 -22.33 7.15
CA ALA A 40 -26.87 -23.15 7.26
C ALA A 40 -27.07 -24.51 6.57
N PHE A 41 -26.09 -24.89 5.74
CA PHE A 41 -26.00 -26.19 5.10
C PHE A 41 -24.65 -26.82 5.46
N ALA A 42 -24.68 -28.10 5.81
CA ALA A 42 -23.47 -28.82 6.20
C ALA A 42 -23.62 -30.31 5.88
N GLY A 43 -22.51 -30.97 5.59
CA GLY A 43 -22.49 -32.40 5.29
C GLY A 43 -21.10 -32.89 4.91
N THR A 44 -21.04 -34.08 4.35
CA THR A 44 -19.84 -34.65 3.75
C THR A 44 -20.02 -34.80 2.25
N ILE A 45 -18.95 -34.57 1.50
CA ILE A 45 -18.88 -34.80 0.06
C ILE A 45 -17.59 -35.55 -0.29
N ASP A 46 -17.63 -36.21 -1.45
CA ASP A 46 -16.48 -36.87 -2.05
C ASP A 46 -16.06 -36.09 -3.30
N THR A 47 -14.79 -35.67 -3.31
CA THR A 47 -14.12 -35.05 -4.46
C THR A 47 -13.03 -36.00 -4.91
N ASP A 48 -13.26 -36.68 -6.04
CA ASP A 48 -12.34 -37.65 -6.65
C ASP A 48 -11.81 -38.75 -5.72
N GLY A 49 -12.68 -39.28 -4.85
CA GLY A 49 -12.35 -40.35 -3.90
C GLY A 49 -11.76 -39.86 -2.58
N ALA A 50 -11.71 -38.55 -2.36
CA ALA A 50 -11.33 -37.92 -1.11
C ALA A 50 -12.58 -37.38 -0.40
N GLU A 51 -13.00 -38.03 0.70
CA GLU A 51 -14.14 -37.59 1.51
C GLU A 51 -13.73 -36.45 2.44
N HIS A 52 -14.53 -35.39 2.50
CA HIS A 52 -14.33 -34.24 3.39
C HIS A 52 -15.66 -33.62 3.81
N ALA A 53 -15.64 -32.87 4.91
CA ALA A 53 -16.79 -32.11 5.38
C ALA A 53 -16.86 -30.73 4.71
N TYR A 54 -18.08 -30.20 4.62
CA TYR A 54 -18.33 -28.84 4.16
C TYR A 54 -19.31 -28.08 5.06
N ARG A 55 -19.17 -26.76 5.07
CA ARG A 55 -20.17 -25.80 5.57
C ARG A 55 -20.46 -24.76 4.50
N ILE A 56 -21.73 -24.40 4.36
CA ILE A 56 -22.21 -23.31 3.52
C ILE A 56 -23.21 -22.50 4.35
N GLU A 57 -23.11 -21.18 4.30
CA GLU A 57 -24.11 -20.27 4.87
C GLU A 57 -24.61 -19.31 3.79
N VAL A 58 -25.94 -19.24 3.63
CA VAL A 58 -26.59 -18.42 2.59
C VAL A 58 -27.51 -17.39 3.25
N PRO A 59 -27.27 -16.09 3.09
CA PRO A 59 -28.17 -15.05 3.59
C PRO A 59 -29.55 -15.08 2.93
N ASP A 60 -30.59 -14.69 3.67
CA ASP A 60 -31.97 -14.60 3.14
C ASP A 60 -32.08 -13.58 1.98
N ASP A 61 -31.21 -12.56 1.97
CA ASP A 61 -31.09 -11.52 0.95
C ASP A 61 -29.88 -11.73 0.02
N TRP A 62 -29.48 -12.99 -0.19
CA TRP A 62 -28.32 -13.36 -1.00
C TRP A 62 -28.30 -12.67 -2.37
N ASN A 63 -27.18 -12.01 -2.66
CA ASN A 63 -26.99 -11.20 -3.86
C ASN A 63 -26.39 -11.97 -5.05
N GLY A 64 -26.20 -13.29 -4.92
CA GLY A 64 -25.60 -14.14 -5.94
C GLY A 64 -24.07 -14.28 -5.85
N THR A 65 -23.43 -13.66 -4.85
CA THR A 65 -21.98 -13.76 -4.60
C THR A 65 -21.65 -14.88 -3.61
N LEU A 66 -20.65 -15.69 -3.92
CA LEU A 66 -20.10 -16.72 -3.05
C LEU A 66 -18.64 -16.42 -2.70
N VAL A 67 -18.28 -16.51 -1.42
CA VAL A 67 -16.89 -16.57 -0.97
C VAL A 67 -16.51 -18.02 -0.66
N LEU A 68 -15.52 -18.54 -1.37
CA LEU A 68 -14.85 -19.78 -1.01
C LEU A 68 -13.72 -19.46 -0.02
N TYR A 69 -13.78 -20.08 1.16
CA TYR A 69 -12.79 -19.89 2.21
C TYR A 69 -11.84 -21.08 2.31
N ALA A 70 -10.56 -20.84 2.05
CA ALA A 70 -9.49 -21.80 2.24
C ALA A 70 -8.79 -21.54 3.59
N HIS A 71 -8.99 -22.43 4.56
CA HIS A 71 -8.34 -22.31 5.87
C HIS A 71 -6.84 -22.62 5.80
N GLY A 72 -6.13 -22.15 6.83
CA GLY A 72 -4.69 -22.33 6.96
C GLY A 72 -4.28 -23.73 7.40
N PHE A 73 -2.99 -23.87 7.70
CA PHE A 73 -2.37 -25.12 8.11
C PHE A 73 -2.99 -25.69 9.40
N VAL A 74 -3.25 -27.00 9.40
CA VAL A 74 -3.64 -27.80 10.57
C VAL A 74 -2.64 -28.92 10.72
N GLY A 75 -2.07 -29.12 11.91
CA GLY A 75 -1.06 -30.15 12.15
C GLY A 75 -1.59 -31.55 11.86
N PRO A 76 -0.83 -32.43 11.18
CA PRO A 76 -1.33 -33.76 10.78
C PRO A 76 -1.61 -34.69 11.98
N GLN A 77 -1.13 -34.36 13.18
CA GLN A 77 -1.39 -35.04 14.45
C GLN A 77 -2.83 -34.84 14.93
N GLN A 78 -3.50 -33.80 14.43
CA GLN A 78 -4.92 -33.61 14.68
C GLN A 78 -5.66 -34.64 13.82
N GLU A 79 -6.15 -35.69 14.44
CA GLU A 79 -6.85 -36.78 13.75
C GLU A 79 -8.24 -36.35 13.24
N GLU A 80 -8.80 -35.25 13.76
CA GLU A 80 -10.08 -34.71 13.32
C GLU A 80 -9.92 -33.71 12.16
N LEU A 81 -10.71 -33.90 11.10
CA LEU A 81 -10.88 -32.94 10.01
C LEU A 81 -12.06 -32.04 10.33
N VAL A 82 -11.79 -30.74 10.51
CA VAL A 82 -12.78 -29.76 10.97
C VAL A 82 -12.91 -28.64 9.96
N VAL A 83 -14.14 -28.32 9.58
CA VAL A 83 -14.42 -27.13 8.77
C VAL A 83 -14.23 -25.88 9.63
N GLN A 84 -13.36 -24.97 9.20
CA GLN A 84 -13.15 -23.67 9.86
C GLN A 84 -14.02 -22.59 9.21
N ASP A 85 -14.80 -21.90 10.02
CA ASP A 85 -15.60 -20.76 9.55
C ASP A 85 -14.68 -19.57 9.20
N PRO A 86 -14.99 -18.77 8.16
CA PRO A 86 -14.20 -17.61 7.80
C PRO A 86 -14.28 -16.52 8.90
N PRO A 87 -13.17 -15.84 9.24
CA PRO A 87 -13.19 -14.73 10.22
C PRO A 87 -14.14 -13.59 9.84
N LEU A 88 -14.35 -13.37 8.55
CA LEU A 88 -15.28 -12.37 8.00
C LEU A 88 -16.73 -12.86 7.86
N ARG A 89 -17.08 -14.03 8.42
CA ARG A 89 -18.44 -14.60 8.39
C ARG A 89 -19.55 -13.57 8.69
N PRO A 90 -19.47 -12.73 9.76
CA PRO A 90 -20.49 -11.72 10.01
C PRO A 90 -20.60 -10.65 8.91
N LEU A 91 -19.48 -10.25 8.32
CA LEU A 91 -19.44 -9.27 7.23
C LEU A 91 -20.09 -9.84 5.97
N PHE A 92 -19.81 -11.11 5.63
CA PHE A 92 -20.40 -11.76 4.46
C PHE A 92 -21.92 -11.81 4.57
N VAL A 93 -22.44 -12.29 5.70
CA VAL A 93 -23.89 -12.34 5.92
C VAL A 93 -24.51 -10.95 5.89
N GLN A 94 -23.87 -9.94 6.50
CA GLN A 94 -24.34 -8.56 6.48
C GLN A 94 -24.40 -7.94 5.07
N GLN A 95 -23.51 -8.35 4.16
CA GLN A 95 -23.44 -7.86 2.78
C GLN A 95 -24.30 -8.69 1.81
N GLY A 96 -25.08 -9.66 2.30
CA GLY A 96 -25.86 -10.57 1.46
C GLY A 96 -24.98 -11.53 0.64
N ILE A 97 -23.79 -11.88 1.13
CA ILE A 97 -22.81 -12.74 0.48
C ILE A 97 -22.83 -14.12 1.16
N ALA A 98 -22.97 -15.17 0.36
CA ALA A 98 -22.84 -16.55 0.86
C ALA A 98 -21.36 -16.92 1.04
N TRP A 99 -21.06 -17.83 1.95
CA TRP A 99 -19.71 -18.40 2.07
C TRP A 99 -19.76 -19.93 2.15
N ALA A 100 -18.68 -20.56 1.70
CA ALA A 100 -18.47 -22.00 1.78
C ALA A 100 -17.03 -22.34 2.19
N ALA A 101 -16.86 -23.40 2.97
CA ALA A 101 -15.55 -23.91 3.41
C ALA A 101 -15.55 -25.43 3.49
N SER A 102 -14.39 -26.03 3.24
CA SER A 102 -14.12 -27.47 3.39
C SER A 102 -13.28 -27.73 4.65
N SER A 103 -13.35 -28.93 5.22
CA SER A 103 -12.40 -29.43 6.23
C SER A 103 -11.07 -29.91 5.64
N TYR A 104 -11.03 -30.02 4.31
CA TYR A 104 -10.13 -30.85 3.54
C TYR A 104 -10.23 -32.34 3.90
N ALA A 105 -9.64 -33.19 3.04
CA ALA A 105 -9.58 -34.64 3.27
C ALA A 105 -8.31 -35.09 4.04
N ALA A 106 -7.39 -34.17 4.33
CA ALA A 106 -6.18 -34.43 5.09
C ALA A 106 -5.68 -33.17 5.79
N ASN A 107 -5.08 -33.35 6.97
CA ASN A 107 -4.31 -32.32 7.67
C ASN A 107 -2.82 -32.37 7.23
N GLY A 108 -2.07 -31.32 7.57
CA GLY A 108 -0.69 -31.10 7.12
C GLY A 108 -0.60 -30.01 6.06
N TYR A 109 0.59 -29.84 5.48
CA TYR A 109 0.81 -28.88 4.39
C TYR A 109 0.46 -29.51 3.04
N VAL A 110 -0.84 -29.62 2.76
CA VAL A 110 -1.39 -30.19 1.52
C VAL A 110 -2.06 -29.10 0.70
N ILE A 111 -1.75 -29.03 -0.59
CA ILE A 111 -2.24 -27.96 -1.49
C ILE A 111 -3.13 -28.53 -2.60
N ASP A 112 -2.65 -29.57 -3.30
CA ASP A 112 -3.30 -30.08 -4.51
C ASP A 112 -4.75 -30.53 -4.30
N GLY A 113 -4.99 -31.39 -3.30
CA GLY A 113 -6.35 -31.84 -2.95
C GLY A 113 -7.27 -30.71 -2.47
N PRO A 114 -6.86 -29.89 -1.48
CA PRO A 114 -7.64 -28.75 -1.02
C PRO A 114 -8.04 -27.73 -2.09
N VAL A 115 -7.21 -27.49 -3.11
CA VAL A 115 -7.57 -26.64 -4.26
C VAL A 115 -8.82 -27.19 -4.97
N ASP A 116 -8.79 -28.48 -5.34
CA ASP A 116 -9.89 -29.12 -6.08
C ASP A 116 -11.14 -29.27 -5.18
N GLN A 117 -10.95 -29.58 -3.89
CA GLN A 117 -12.03 -29.69 -2.91
C GLN A 117 -12.73 -28.35 -2.64
N THR A 118 -11.98 -27.25 -2.65
CA THR A 118 -12.53 -25.90 -2.50
C THR A 118 -13.32 -25.50 -3.76
N GLN A 119 -12.80 -25.79 -4.96
CA GLN A 119 -13.50 -25.54 -6.22
C GLN A 119 -14.79 -26.37 -6.35
N ASP A 120 -14.75 -27.65 -5.97
CA ASP A 120 -15.91 -28.57 -6.04
C ASP A 120 -17.09 -28.07 -5.19
N LEU A 121 -16.83 -27.30 -4.11
CA LEU A 121 -17.90 -26.64 -3.35
C LEU A 121 -18.63 -25.56 -4.16
N ALA A 122 -17.92 -24.77 -4.96
CA ALA A 122 -18.56 -23.79 -5.84
C ALA A 122 -19.40 -24.49 -6.92
N ASP A 123 -18.83 -25.55 -7.53
CA ASP A 123 -19.48 -26.29 -8.60
C ASP A 123 -20.77 -26.99 -8.13
N ARG A 124 -20.79 -27.47 -6.88
CA ARG A 124 -21.95 -28.15 -6.26
C ARG A 124 -22.84 -27.24 -5.43
N PHE A 125 -22.56 -25.94 -5.33
CA PHE A 125 -23.27 -25.01 -4.44
C PHE A 125 -24.81 -25.09 -4.61
N ALA A 126 -25.30 -25.05 -5.85
CA ALA A 126 -26.74 -25.11 -6.14
C ALA A 126 -27.38 -26.46 -5.74
N GLU A 127 -26.63 -27.56 -5.90
CA GLU A 127 -27.09 -28.90 -5.48
C GLU A 127 -27.17 -28.99 -3.95
N LEU A 128 -26.12 -28.55 -3.26
CA LEU A 128 -25.99 -28.68 -1.81
C LEU A 128 -26.96 -27.77 -1.04
N THR A 129 -27.32 -26.63 -1.61
CA THR A 129 -28.26 -25.66 -1.01
C THR A 129 -29.70 -25.84 -1.51
N GLY A 130 -29.90 -26.50 -2.65
CA GLY A 130 -31.19 -26.53 -3.35
C GLY A 130 -31.60 -25.19 -3.96
N GLY A 131 -30.67 -24.24 -4.07
CA GLY A 131 -30.86 -22.88 -4.58
C GLY A 131 -30.31 -22.66 -6.00
N ASP A 132 -30.10 -21.39 -6.35
CA ASP A 132 -29.46 -21.00 -7.61
C ASP A 132 -27.93 -21.11 -7.52
N ALA A 133 -27.26 -21.26 -8.67
CA ALA A 133 -25.80 -21.23 -8.74
C ALA A 133 -25.26 -19.80 -8.51
N PRO A 134 -24.07 -19.64 -7.91
CA PRO A 134 -23.47 -18.32 -7.74
C PRO A 134 -23.22 -17.66 -9.10
N THR A 135 -23.41 -16.35 -9.14
CA THR A 135 -23.14 -15.49 -10.32
C THR A 135 -21.76 -14.84 -10.27
N ALA A 136 -21.15 -14.80 -9.08
CA ALA A 136 -19.82 -14.30 -8.81
C ALA A 136 -19.19 -15.12 -7.67
N THR A 137 -17.96 -15.58 -7.86
CA THR A 137 -17.23 -16.35 -6.85
C THR A 137 -15.92 -15.66 -6.51
N ILE A 138 -15.64 -15.45 -5.24
CA ILE A 138 -14.42 -14.87 -4.70
C ILE A 138 -13.72 -15.94 -3.88
N ILE A 139 -12.40 -16.06 -3.98
CA ILE A 139 -11.62 -16.97 -3.13
C ILE A 139 -10.80 -16.18 -2.11
N HIS A 140 -10.83 -16.62 -0.86
CA HIS A 140 -10.12 -16.01 0.25
C HIS A 140 -9.45 -17.10 1.08
N GLY A 141 -8.19 -16.92 1.44
CA GLY A 141 -7.51 -17.86 2.31
C GLY A 141 -6.39 -17.26 3.14
N PHE A 142 -6.12 -17.91 4.27
CA PHE A 142 -5.06 -17.51 5.22
C PHE A 142 -3.88 -18.47 5.17
N SER A 143 -2.65 -17.95 5.24
CA SER A 143 -1.46 -18.78 5.42
C SER A 143 -1.33 -19.80 4.28
N MET A 144 -1.32 -21.11 4.58
CA MET A 144 -1.45 -22.19 3.61
C MET A 144 -2.69 -22.05 2.70
N GLY A 145 -3.81 -21.55 3.22
CA GLY A 145 -5.00 -21.22 2.44
C GLY A 145 -4.77 -20.11 1.41
N GLY A 146 -3.80 -19.22 1.64
CA GLY A 146 -3.34 -18.26 0.63
C GLY A 146 -2.62 -18.94 -0.53
N HIS A 147 -1.83 -19.98 -0.25
CA HIS A 147 -1.22 -20.81 -1.31
C HIS A 147 -2.29 -21.53 -2.14
N ILE A 148 -3.26 -22.15 -1.46
CA ILE A 148 -4.44 -22.76 -2.11
C ILE A 148 -5.17 -21.72 -2.97
N THR A 149 -5.32 -20.49 -2.49
CA THR A 149 -5.92 -19.38 -3.23
C THR A 149 -5.13 -19.06 -4.50
N GLY A 150 -3.80 -18.93 -4.42
CA GLY A 150 -2.94 -18.67 -5.57
C GLY A 150 -3.03 -19.77 -6.63
N VAL A 151 -2.88 -21.04 -6.23
CA VAL A 151 -2.97 -22.18 -7.15
C VAL A 151 -4.36 -22.30 -7.78
N ALA A 152 -5.42 -22.05 -7.01
CA ALA A 152 -6.78 -22.09 -7.53
C ALA A 152 -7.04 -21.05 -8.61
N LEU A 153 -6.48 -19.83 -8.47
CA LEU A 153 -6.58 -18.78 -9.49
C LEU A 153 -5.97 -19.21 -10.83
N GLU A 154 -4.86 -19.93 -10.80
CA GLU A 154 -4.14 -20.34 -12.00
C GLU A 154 -4.70 -21.61 -12.62
N ARG A 155 -5.15 -22.55 -11.76
CA ARG A 155 -5.78 -23.80 -12.18
C ARG A 155 -7.19 -23.60 -12.73
N TYR A 156 -7.94 -22.66 -12.16
CA TYR A 156 -9.34 -22.37 -12.52
C TYR A 156 -9.53 -20.87 -12.84
N PRO A 157 -8.88 -20.34 -13.88
CA PRO A 157 -8.84 -18.90 -14.15
C PRO A 157 -10.20 -18.28 -14.49
N ASP A 158 -11.17 -19.09 -14.92
CA ASP A 158 -12.53 -18.64 -15.25
C ASP A 158 -13.53 -18.80 -14.08
N ALA A 159 -13.11 -19.39 -12.95
CA ALA A 159 -14.01 -19.72 -11.84
C ALA A 159 -14.23 -18.55 -10.86
N TYR A 160 -13.31 -17.58 -10.84
CA TYR A 160 -13.29 -16.52 -9.85
C TYR A 160 -13.47 -15.14 -10.50
N VAL A 161 -13.97 -14.18 -9.72
CA VAL A 161 -14.04 -12.76 -10.11
C VAL A 161 -13.08 -11.89 -9.30
N GLY A 162 -12.47 -12.43 -8.25
CA GLY A 162 -11.41 -11.80 -7.47
C GLY A 162 -10.92 -12.68 -6.32
N ALA A 163 -9.83 -12.26 -5.68
CA ALA A 163 -9.17 -13.04 -4.63
C ALA A 163 -8.56 -12.19 -3.51
N LEU A 164 -8.55 -12.76 -2.30
CA LEU A 164 -7.96 -12.17 -1.09
C LEU A 164 -7.03 -13.18 -0.40
N PRO A 165 -5.80 -13.42 -0.88
CA PRO A 165 -4.81 -14.17 -0.11
C PRO A 165 -4.27 -13.31 1.04
N ALA A 166 -4.52 -13.74 2.28
CA ALA A 166 -4.04 -13.06 3.48
C ALA A 166 -2.92 -13.89 4.12
N CYS A 167 -1.82 -13.24 4.54
CA CYS A 167 -0.59 -13.85 5.07
C CYS A 167 -0.13 -15.08 4.25
N GLY A 168 -0.43 -15.08 2.95
CA GLY A 168 -0.39 -16.27 2.12
C GLY A 168 1.03 -16.74 1.84
N VAL A 169 1.22 -18.06 1.74
CA VAL A 169 2.46 -18.63 1.19
C VAL A 169 2.42 -18.48 -0.33
N MET A 170 2.69 -17.25 -0.79
CA MET A 170 2.59 -16.87 -2.20
C MET A 170 3.90 -17.05 -2.98
N GLY A 171 5.04 -17.21 -2.28
CA GLY A 171 6.32 -17.63 -2.86
C GLY A 171 6.61 -19.06 -2.46
N ASP A 172 5.68 -19.95 -2.81
CA ASP A 172 5.60 -21.38 -2.48
C ASP A 172 6.89 -22.06 -1.96
N VAL A 173 7.89 -22.22 -2.81
CA VAL A 173 9.16 -22.90 -2.60
C VAL A 173 10.06 -22.06 -1.72
N GLU A 174 10.11 -20.75 -1.97
CA GLU A 174 10.98 -19.79 -1.30
C GLU A 174 10.74 -19.76 0.21
N LEU A 175 9.50 -20.03 0.67
CA LEU A 175 9.21 -20.21 2.09
C LEU A 175 10.09 -21.28 2.74
N PHE A 176 10.18 -22.46 2.10
CA PHE A 176 10.89 -23.62 2.65
C PHE A 176 12.40 -23.48 2.48
N GLU A 177 12.85 -22.80 1.43
CA GLU A 177 14.24 -22.42 1.28
C GLU A 177 14.67 -21.45 2.39
N TYR A 178 13.85 -20.43 2.67
CA TYR A 178 14.05 -19.49 3.76
C TYR A 178 14.27 -20.18 5.11
N PHE A 179 13.42 -21.15 5.49
CA PHE A 179 13.57 -21.87 6.75
C PHE A 179 14.90 -22.63 6.86
N THR A 180 15.40 -23.17 5.74
CA THR A 180 16.67 -23.88 5.69
C THR A 180 17.83 -22.90 5.74
N ASP A 181 17.78 -21.84 4.94
CA ASP A 181 18.80 -20.80 4.84
C ASP A 181 19.07 -20.11 6.17
N VAL A 182 18.02 -19.67 6.89
CA VAL A 182 18.21 -19.01 8.19
C VAL A 182 18.93 -19.94 9.16
N ASN A 183 18.65 -21.24 9.16
CA ASN A 183 19.33 -22.17 10.06
C ASN A 183 20.76 -22.49 9.63
N LEU A 184 21.06 -22.60 8.33
CA LEU A 184 22.44 -22.78 7.84
C LEU A 184 23.31 -21.56 8.13
N VAL A 185 22.78 -20.34 7.94
CA VAL A 185 23.43 -19.08 8.31
C VAL A 185 23.70 -19.05 9.82
N ALA A 186 22.70 -19.41 10.63
CA ALA A 186 22.85 -19.46 12.08
C ALA A 186 23.98 -20.42 12.52
N GLY A 187 24.05 -21.61 11.89
CA GLY A 187 25.12 -22.58 12.10
C GLY A 187 26.50 -22.04 11.73
N ALA A 188 26.62 -21.42 10.56
CA ALA A 188 27.88 -20.83 10.09
C ALA A 188 28.40 -19.74 11.04
N LEU A 189 27.53 -18.84 11.49
CA LEU A 189 27.86 -17.76 12.43
C LEU A 189 28.18 -18.30 13.83
N ALA A 190 27.52 -19.36 14.28
CA ALA A 190 27.76 -20.01 15.57
C ALA A 190 28.96 -20.97 15.56
N GLY A 191 29.47 -21.37 14.39
CA GLY A 191 30.45 -22.44 14.24
C GLY A 191 29.90 -23.82 14.62
N VAL A 192 28.60 -24.04 14.39
CA VAL A 192 27.85 -25.26 14.69
C VAL A 192 27.37 -25.89 13.39
N GLU A 193 27.62 -27.18 13.21
CA GLU A 193 27.14 -27.93 12.04
C GLU A 193 25.62 -28.12 12.12
N VAL A 194 24.93 -27.81 11.03
CA VAL A 194 23.47 -27.92 10.90
C VAL A 194 23.16 -29.07 9.96
N PRO A 195 22.43 -30.12 10.41
CA PRO A 195 22.03 -31.22 9.55
C PRO A 195 21.01 -30.74 8.51
N VAL A 196 21.09 -31.29 7.30
CA VAL A 196 20.13 -31.10 6.20
C VAL A 196 19.69 -32.48 5.69
N PRO A 197 18.39 -32.83 5.74
CA PRO A 197 17.28 -32.01 6.26
C PRO A 197 17.38 -31.78 7.77
N GLY A 198 16.56 -30.84 8.26
CA GLY A 198 16.36 -30.61 9.69
C GLY A 198 15.72 -31.80 10.42
N GLY A 199 15.17 -31.56 11.62
CA GLY A 199 14.50 -32.59 12.42
C GLY A 199 14.99 -32.72 13.86
N LEU A 200 14.48 -33.73 14.59
CA LEU A 200 14.76 -33.94 16.01
C LEU A 200 16.27 -33.94 16.38
N PRO A 201 17.20 -34.50 15.57
CA PRO A 201 18.63 -34.40 15.86
C PRO A 201 19.18 -32.97 15.95
N PHE A 202 18.60 -32.02 15.21
CA PHE A 202 18.93 -30.61 15.29
C PHE A 202 18.50 -30.00 16.63
N LEU A 203 17.31 -30.34 17.12
CA LEU A 203 16.81 -29.89 18.43
C LEU A 203 17.58 -30.47 19.61
N GLY A 204 18.06 -31.72 19.46
CA GLY A 204 18.79 -32.44 20.50
C GLY A 204 20.18 -31.89 20.86
N GLY A 205 20.64 -30.80 20.23
CA GLY A 205 21.92 -30.17 20.58
C GLY A 205 22.28 -28.92 19.75
N PRO A 206 22.38 -29.00 18.41
CA PRO A 206 22.75 -27.87 17.56
C PRO A 206 21.92 -26.60 17.79
N ALA A 207 20.59 -26.71 17.85
CA ALA A 207 19.70 -25.57 18.05
C ALA A 207 19.99 -24.79 19.35
N GLN A 208 20.29 -25.50 20.44
CA GLN A 208 20.63 -24.88 21.73
C GLN A 208 21.99 -24.19 21.69
N GLN A 209 22.98 -24.80 21.02
CA GLN A 209 24.32 -24.22 20.86
C GLN A 209 24.28 -22.95 20.02
N ILE A 210 23.53 -22.97 18.92
CA ILE A 210 23.28 -21.80 18.06
C ILE A 210 22.60 -20.70 18.86
N SER A 211 21.52 -21.03 19.57
CA SER A 211 20.76 -20.06 20.37
C SER A 211 21.65 -19.35 21.40
N ALA A 212 22.52 -20.11 22.08
CA ALA A 212 23.46 -19.56 23.05
C ALA A 212 24.59 -18.74 22.40
N ALA A 213 25.14 -19.20 21.27
CA ALA A 213 26.26 -18.54 20.59
C ALA A 213 25.84 -17.21 19.96
N LEU A 214 24.63 -17.14 19.40
CA LEU A 214 24.09 -15.93 18.79
C LEU A 214 23.38 -15.03 19.80
N GLY A 215 22.99 -15.56 20.97
CA GLY A 215 22.28 -14.80 22.00
C GLY A 215 20.82 -14.51 21.62
N LEU A 216 20.18 -15.42 20.88
CA LEU A 216 18.83 -15.23 20.31
C LEU A 216 17.77 -14.92 21.39
N GLN A 217 17.87 -15.56 22.55
CA GLN A 217 16.95 -15.35 23.69
C GLN A 217 17.36 -14.19 24.61
N THR A 218 18.49 -13.53 24.34
CA THR A 218 19.03 -12.43 25.16
C THR A 218 19.02 -11.10 24.41
N GLY A 219 18.19 -10.96 23.38
CA GLY A 219 18.12 -9.74 22.55
C GLY A 219 19.34 -9.56 21.65
N LEU A 220 19.89 -10.65 21.11
CA LEU A 220 20.98 -10.63 20.11
C LEU A 220 22.25 -9.91 20.61
N ALA A 221 22.57 -10.05 21.90
CA ALA A 221 23.69 -9.36 22.57
C ALA A 221 25.10 -9.72 22.06
N THR A 222 25.23 -10.52 21.00
CA THR A 222 26.51 -10.94 20.41
C THR A 222 26.70 -10.35 19.01
N PRO A 223 27.93 -10.04 18.58
CA PRO A 223 28.17 -9.58 17.20
C PRO A 223 27.70 -10.58 16.12
N ALA A 224 27.75 -11.88 16.42
CA ALA A 224 27.25 -12.92 15.52
C ALA A 224 25.71 -12.93 15.48
N GLY A 225 25.05 -12.65 16.60
CA GLY A 225 23.59 -12.47 16.68
C GLY A 225 23.09 -11.29 15.88
N VAL A 226 23.80 -10.15 15.91
CA VAL A 226 23.49 -8.99 15.06
C VAL A 226 23.62 -9.33 13.58
N GLN A 227 24.73 -9.99 13.17
CA GLN A 227 24.88 -10.44 11.78
C GLN A 227 23.80 -11.43 11.35
N TYR A 228 23.36 -12.30 12.27
CA TYR A 228 22.25 -13.21 12.02
C TYR A 228 20.95 -12.44 11.80
N ALA A 229 20.67 -11.41 12.62
CA ALA A 229 19.51 -10.53 12.47
C ALA A 229 19.47 -9.90 11.07
N ASP A 230 20.59 -9.29 10.66
CA ASP A 230 20.73 -8.63 9.36
C ASP A 230 20.43 -9.60 8.21
N VAL A 231 20.95 -10.83 8.27
CA VAL A 231 20.71 -11.83 7.21
C VAL A 231 19.27 -12.35 7.25
N VAL A 232 18.68 -12.55 8.43
CA VAL A 232 17.26 -12.91 8.54
C VAL A 232 16.38 -11.81 7.98
N GLU A 233 16.70 -10.53 8.21
CA GLU A 233 15.97 -9.41 7.63
C GLU A 233 15.99 -9.47 6.10
N ALA A 234 17.19 -9.61 5.52
CA ALA A 234 17.39 -9.75 4.08
C ALA A 234 16.60 -10.94 3.50
N LEU A 235 16.74 -12.13 4.10
CA LEU A 235 16.07 -13.35 3.65
C LEU A 235 14.55 -13.33 3.87
N SER A 236 14.04 -12.56 4.83
CA SER A 236 12.59 -12.52 5.15
C SER A 236 11.82 -11.44 4.37
N GLY A 237 12.46 -10.80 3.39
CA GLY A 237 11.82 -9.77 2.56
C GLY A 237 12.50 -8.41 2.61
N GLY A 238 13.74 -8.31 3.09
CA GLY A 238 14.54 -7.08 3.02
C GLY A 238 14.35 -6.12 4.20
N GLU A 239 15.11 -5.01 4.14
CA GLU A 239 15.05 -3.92 5.13
C GLU A 239 13.62 -3.42 5.28
N ARG A 240 13.16 -3.32 6.53
CA ARG A 240 11.82 -2.80 6.82
C ARG A 240 11.73 -2.25 8.24
N PRO A 241 10.83 -1.26 8.48
CA PRO A 241 10.51 -0.81 9.82
C PRO A 241 10.15 -1.97 10.76
N THR A 242 10.37 -1.75 12.05
CA THR A 242 9.98 -2.65 13.15
C THR A 242 10.47 -4.11 13.05
N PHE A 243 11.50 -4.38 12.24
CA PHE A 243 12.04 -5.73 12.09
C PHE A 243 12.65 -6.24 13.41
N GLU A 244 13.40 -5.41 14.13
CA GLU A 244 14.04 -5.79 15.40
C GLU A 244 13.01 -6.19 16.47
N GLU A 245 11.90 -5.46 16.57
CA GLU A 245 10.78 -5.75 17.46
C GLU A 245 10.12 -7.08 17.08
N SER A 246 9.92 -7.30 15.78
CA SER A 246 9.36 -8.55 15.25
C SER A 246 10.27 -9.73 15.55
N LEU A 247 11.57 -9.60 15.28
CA LEU A 247 12.56 -10.63 15.56
C LEU A 247 12.62 -10.93 17.06
N THR A 248 12.49 -9.92 17.92
CA THR A 248 12.39 -10.10 19.37
C THR A 248 11.12 -10.87 19.75
N PHE A 249 9.97 -10.52 19.16
CA PHE A 249 8.72 -11.25 19.35
C PHE A 249 8.90 -12.74 19.00
N TRP A 250 9.40 -13.06 17.80
CA TRP A 250 9.59 -14.44 17.36
C TRP A 250 10.67 -15.20 18.14
N ASN A 251 11.70 -14.52 18.64
CA ASN A 251 12.72 -15.14 19.48
C ASN A 251 12.25 -15.46 20.90
N THR A 252 11.24 -14.72 21.39
CA THR A 252 10.66 -14.92 22.72
C THR A 252 9.42 -15.81 22.70
N LEU A 253 8.83 -16.02 21.52
CA LEU A 253 7.79 -17.01 21.29
C LEU A 253 8.40 -18.42 21.44
N ALA A 254 8.36 -18.94 22.68
CA ALA A 254 8.86 -20.27 22.98
C ALA A 254 8.12 -21.32 22.13
N ALA A 255 8.87 -22.29 21.61
CA ALA A 255 8.36 -23.38 20.78
C ALA A 255 7.10 -24.03 21.37
N VAL A 256 6.14 -24.26 20.48
CA VAL A 256 4.90 -25.01 20.69
C VAL A 256 5.19 -26.36 21.34
N ASP A 257 4.39 -26.74 22.35
CA ASP A 257 4.31 -28.10 22.88
C ASP A 257 3.63 -28.99 21.82
N LEU A 258 4.40 -29.88 21.19
CA LEU A 258 3.96 -30.71 20.06
C LEU A 258 3.65 -32.16 20.44
N ASP A 259 3.80 -32.51 21.71
CA ASP A 259 3.65 -33.91 22.18
C ASP A 259 2.50 -34.03 23.19
N GLY A 260 2.01 -32.91 23.74
CA GLY A 260 0.98 -32.91 24.78
C GLY A 260 1.47 -33.49 26.11
N GLU A 261 2.79 -33.57 26.34
CA GLU A 261 3.38 -34.01 27.60
C GLU A 261 4.13 -32.86 28.30
N ASP A 262 3.64 -32.53 29.50
CA ASP A 262 4.06 -31.46 30.40
C ASP A 262 5.56 -31.02 30.35
N GLY A 263 5.81 -29.82 29.82
CA GLY A 263 6.32 -28.69 30.63
C GLY A 263 7.82 -28.54 30.98
N ASP A 264 8.74 -29.41 30.54
CA ASP A 264 10.18 -29.33 30.94
C ASP A 264 11.20 -29.40 29.76
N ALA A 265 10.76 -29.25 28.50
CA ALA A 265 11.69 -29.24 27.36
C ALA A 265 12.51 -27.93 27.28
N PRO A 266 13.83 -27.98 27.01
CA PRO A 266 14.64 -26.79 26.77
C PRO A 266 14.09 -25.99 25.59
N THR A 267 13.81 -24.70 25.81
CA THR A 267 13.19 -23.83 24.80
C THR A 267 14.24 -23.28 23.84
N VAL A 268 13.98 -23.39 22.54
CA VAL A 268 14.74 -22.69 21.47
C VAL A 268 13.81 -21.70 20.77
N PRO A 269 14.34 -20.65 20.13
CA PRO A 269 13.55 -19.69 19.37
C PRO A 269 12.73 -20.33 18.24
N PHE A 270 11.66 -19.65 17.82
CA PHE A 270 10.70 -20.17 16.85
C PHE A 270 11.34 -20.73 15.57
N LEU A 271 12.25 -20.00 14.93
CA LEU A 271 12.87 -20.43 13.66
C LEU A 271 13.71 -21.71 13.80
N GLN A 272 14.37 -21.91 14.95
CA GLN A 272 15.09 -23.16 15.24
C GLN A 272 14.12 -24.28 15.58
N ALA A 273 13.07 -23.98 16.34
CA ALA A 273 12.03 -24.95 16.66
C ALA A 273 11.34 -25.49 15.40
N LEU A 274 11.00 -24.58 14.48
CA LEU A 274 10.34 -24.90 13.21
C LEU A 274 11.20 -25.83 12.34
N TYR A 275 12.49 -25.50 12.16
CA TYR A 275 13.42 -26.36 11.40
C TYR A 275 13.63 -27.74 12.03
N GLY A 276 13.63 -27.79 13.37
CA GLY A 276 13.76 -29.02 14.13
C GLY A 276 12.51 -29.90 14.20
N ASN A 277 11.32 -29.31 14.05
CA ASN A 277 10.02 -29.97 14.12
C ASN A 277 9.32 -30.08 12.76
N ALA A 278 9.94 -29.65 11.66
CA ALA A 278 9.36 -29.74 10.33
C ALA A 278 8.85 -31.15 9.97
N LEU A 279 9.54 -32.19 10.46
CA LEU A 279 9.13 -33.59 10.32
C LEU A 279 7.86 -33.95 11.11
N SER A 280 7.63 -33.33 12.27
CA SER A 280 6.40 -33.48 13.05
C SER A 280 5.31 -32.49 12.64
N ALA A 281 5.62 -31.44 11.89
CA ALA A 281 4.63 -30.48 11.39
C ALA A 281 3.88 -30.96 10.12
N GLY A 282 4.07 -32.19 9.63
CA GLY A 282 3.29 -32.66 8.46
C GLY A 282 3.51 -31.88 7.17
N ILE A 283 4.66 -31.24 7.05
CA ILE A 283 5.13 -30.78 5.76
C ILE A 283 5.49 -32.06 4.97
N PRO A 284 4.91 -32.29 3.77
CA PRO A 284 5.05 -33.55 3.02
C PRO A 284 6.50 -33.98 2.81
N THR A 285 7.42 -33.02 2.85
CA THR A 285 8.86 -33.22 2.84
C THR A 285 9.49 -32.63 4.11
N PRO A 286 10.56 -33.24 4.65
CA PRO A 286 11.41 -32.56 5.62
C PRO A 286 11.79 -31.18 5.08
N VAL A 287 11.73 -30.13 5.92
CA VAL A 287 12.36 -28.85 5.58
C VAL A 287 13.84 -29.14 5.27
N GLY A 288 14.23 -28.92 4.01
CA GLY A 288 15.56 -29.20 3.47
C GLY A 288 15.81 -30.61 2.90
N VAL A 289 14.97 -31.14 1.98
CA VAL A 289 15.14 -32.31 1.04
C VAL A 289 14.14 -33.45 1.33
N GLU A 290 13.35 -34.03 0.40
CA GLU A 290 13.51 -34.34 -1.04
C GLU A 290 12.82 -33.35 -1.99
N GLY A 291 13.60 -32.64 -2.81
CA GLY A 291 13.15 -32.11 -4.10
C GLY A 291 13.52 -30.66 -4.37
N VAL A 292 13.50 -29.79 -3.36
CA VAL A 292 13.25 -28.36 -3.63
C VAL A 292 14.40 -27.41 -3.28
N TYR A 293 15.16 -27.70 -2.22
CA TYR A 293 16.16 -26.75 -1.70
C TYR A 293 17.51 -26.82 -2.42
N ASP A 294 17.95 -25.70 -3.00
CA ASP A 294 19.30 -25.49 -3.53
C ASP A 294 19.82 -24.09 -3.16
N ASN A 295 20.97 -24.04 -2.50
CA ASN A 295 21.62 -22.77 -2.15
C ASN A 295 23.02 -22.60 -2.77
N ALA A 296 23.37 -23.39 -3.78
CA ALA A 296 24.67 -23.32 -4.43
C ALA A 296 24.91 -21.97 -5.13
N GLY A 297 23.84 -21.33 -5.60
CA GLY A 297 23.85 -20.00 -6.21
C GLY A 297 23.60 -18.84 -5.24
N THR A 298 23.08 -19.11 -4.03
CA THR A 298 22.62 -18.08 -3.10
C THR A 298 23.78 -17.27 -2.51
N ILE A 299 23.71 -15.96 -2.58
CA ILE A 299 24.66 -15.05 -1.94
C ILE A 299 23.98 -14.45 -0.71
N TYR A 300 24.45 -14.83 0.48
CA TYR A 300 23.96 -14.25 1.73
C TYR A 300 24.59 -12.89 1.96
N GLY A 301 23.76 -11.85 2.00
CA GLY A 301 24.17 -10.46 2.18
C GLY A 301 23.47 -9.79 3.36
N PHE A 302 23.95 -8.61 3.71
CA PHE A 302 23.31 -7.73 4.69
C PHE A 302 22.43 -6.68 3.98
N PRO A 303 21.34 -6.19 4.61
CA PRO A 303 20.35 -5.31 3.96
C PRO A 303 20.94 -3.98 3.45
N ASN A 304 22.08 -3.54 3.99
CA ASN A 304 22.76 -2.29 3.65
C ASN A 304 23.93 -2.43 2.65
N ALA A 305 23.90 -3.43 1.76
CA ALA A 305 24.96 -3.62 0.77
C ALA A 305 25.03 -2.44 -0.24
N THR A 306 26.05 -1.58 -0.09
CA THR A 306 26.26 -0.39 -0.94
C THR A 306 27.03 -0.68 -2.23
N SER A 307 27.38 -1.94 -2.48
CA SER A 307 28.16 -2.37 -3.65
C SER A 307 27.68 -3.71 -4.19
N ALA A 308 27.83 -3.91 -5.50
CA ALA A 308 27.53 -5.17 -6.18
C ALA A 308 28.46 -6.34 -5.78
N GLU A 309 29.60 -6.06 -5.16
CA GLU A 309 30.53 -7.09 -4.68
C GLU A 309 30.35 -7.32 -3.17
N PRO A 310 30.29 -8.59 -2.70
CA PRO A 310 30.17 -8.90 -1.27
C PRO A 310 31.36 -8.34 -0.47
N SER A 311 31.06 -7.76 0.69
CA SER A 311 32.05 -7.33 1.68
C SER A 311 32.90 -8.49 2.18
N PRO A 312 34.09 -8.24 2.77
CA PRO A 312 34.91 -9.32 3.35
C PRO A 312 34.17 -10.17 4.41
N GLN A 313 33.19 -9.58 5.10
CA GLN A 313 32.35 -10.27 6.08
C GLN A 313 31.34 -11.20 5.38
N GLU A 314 30.66 -10.71 4.33
CA GLU A 314 29.75 -11.52 3.51
C GLU A 314 30.52 -12.62 2.77
N GLN A 315 31.73 -12.37 2.28
CA GLN A 315 32.59 -13.40 1.67
C GLN A 315 32.93 -14.50 2.68
N ALA A 316 33.28 -14.12 3.92
CA ALA A 316 33.57 -15.08 4.98
C ALA A 316 32.33 -15.90 5.38
N LEU A 317 31.16 -15.24 5.48
CA LEU A 317 29.89 -15.90 5.75
C LEU A 317 29.55 -16.89 4.63
N ASN A 318 29.55 -16.45 3.38
CA ASN A 318 29.23 -17.29 2.23
C ASN A 318 30.18 -18.47 2.04
N ALA A 319 31.43 -18.35 2.50
CA ALA A 319 32.40 -19.44 2.52
C ALA A 319 32.17 -20.44 3.68
N ALA A 320 31.51 -20.00 4.76
CA ALA A 320 31.23 -20.81 5.93
C ALA A 320 29.87 -21.51 5.89
N VAL A 321 28.87 -20.93 5.21
CA VAL A 321 27.55 -21.53 5.04
C VAL A 321 27.66 -22.82 4.22
N ALA A 322 27.05 -23.90 4.73
CA ALA A 322 27.02 -25.18 4.05
C ALA A 322 26.25 -25.05 2.73
N ARG A 323 26.82 -25.62 1.65
CA ARG A 323 26.19 -25.63 0.33
C ARG A 323 25.50 -26.95 0.07
N VAL A 324 24.24 -26.87 -0.32
CA VAL A 324 23.35 -27.98 -0.66
C VAL A 324 22.93 -27.79 -2.11
N THR A 325 22.99 -28.87 -2.88
CA THR A 325 22.55 -28.90 -4.28
C THR A 325 21.49 -29.97 -4.42
N ASN A 326 20.37 -29.63 -5.05
CA ASN A 326 19.31 -30.59 -5.35
C ASN A 326 18.62 -30.23 -6.68
N ASP A 327 18.09 -31.22 -7.38
CA ASP A 327 17.49 -31.07 -8.72
C ASP A 327 16.11 -31.74 -8.85
N GLY A 328 15.34 -31.79 -7.77
CA GLY A 328 13.99 -32.37 -7.79
C GLY A 328 12.89 -31.33 -8.07
N GLU A 329 11.64 -31.80 -8.02
CA GLU A 329 10.45 -30.97 -8.21
C GLU A 329 9.76 -30.71 -6.86
N ALA A 330 9.01 -29.61 -6.77
CA ALA A 330 8.18 -29.32 -5.61
C ALA A 330 7.14 -30.42 -5.37
N PRO A 331 6.97 -30.91 -4.12
CA PRO A 331 5.99 -31.94 -3.79
C PRO A 331 4.56 -31.40 -3.67
N PHE A 332 4.37 -30.10 -3.97
CA PHE A 332 3.12 -29.36 -4.00
C PHE A 332 3.10 -28.50 -5.27
N PRO A 333 1.91 -28.15 -5.79
CA PRO A 333 1.80 -27.16 -6.86
C PRO A 333 2.46 -25.84 -6.49
N THR A 334 3.08 -25.17 -7.46
CA THR A 334 3.65 -23.83 -7.34
C THR A 334 2.68 -22.79 -7.93
N ILE A 335 2.97 -21.52 -7.69
CA ILE A 335 2.27 -20.35 -8.21
C ILE A 335 3.20 -19.70 -9.25
N ASP A 336 2.69 -19.47 -10.46
CA ASP A 336 3.45 -18.88 -11.57
C ASP A 336 3.30 -17.33 -11.64
N GLY A 337 2.53 -16.73 -10.74
CA GLY A 337 2.26 -15.29 -10.70
C GLY A 337 1.31 -14.83 -11.81
N THR A 338 0.23 -15.56 -12.09
CA THR A 338 -0.68 -15.28 -13.21
C THR A 338 -2.13 -14.92 -12.83
N PRO A 339 -2.38 -14.02 -11.85
CA PRO A 339 -3.74 -13.64 -11.47
C PRO A 339 -4.46 -12.93 -12.63
N GLN A 340 -5.52 -13.55 -13.16
CA GLN A 340 -6.35 -13.00 -14.24
C GLN A 340 -7.47 -12.09 -13.72
N VAL A 341 -7.61 -11.97 -12.40
CA VAL A 341 -8.69 -11.26 -11.72
C VAL A 341 -8.12 -10.33 -10.64
N PRO A 342 -8.87 -9.29 -10.23
CA PRO A 342 -8.54 -8.47 -9.07
C PRO A 342 -8.09 -9.31 -7.87
N THR A 343 -6.83 -9.17 -7.48
CA THR A 343 -6.22 -9.90 -6.38
C THR A 343 -5.64 -8.89 -5.40
N LEU A 344 -6.22 -8.83 -4.20
CA LEU A 344 -5.73 -7.97 -3.13
C LEU A 344 -5.04 -8.86 -2.10
N SER A 345 -3.72 -8.79 -1.97
CA SER A 345 -3.01 -9.54 -0.94
C SER A 345 -2.79 -8.69 0.32
N LEU A 346 -2.91 -9.32 1.48
CA LEU A 346 -2.73 -8.67 2.78
C LEU A 346 -1.66 -9.41 3.57
N HIS A 347 -0.65 -8.72 4.11
CA HIS A 347 0.45 -9.36 4.84
C HIS A 347 0.87 -8.56 6.07
N THR A 348 1.38 -9.21 7.11
CA THR A 348 1.94 -8.48 8.26
C THR A 348 3.43 -8.22 8.04
N THR A 349 3.90 -7.03 8.39
CA THR A 349 5.30 -6.62 8.15
C THR A 349 6.31 -7.40 8.99
N GLY A 350 5.91 -7.90 10.15
CA GLY A 350 6.76 -8.59 11.12
C GLY A 350 6.73 -10.11 11.04
N ASP A 351 6.00 -10.69 10.08
CA ASP A 351 5.89 -12.14 9.94
C ASP A 351 7.27 -12.78 9.66
N LEU A 352 7.66 -13.74 10.49
CA LEU A 352 8.85 -14.58 10.27
C LEU A 352 8.47 -16.06 10.11
N PHE A 353 7.18 -16.40 10.17
CA PHE A 353 6.71 -17.74 9.83
C PHE A 353 6.39 -17.83 8.35
N VAL A 354 5.54 -16.95 7.82
CA VAL A 354 5.39 -16.78 6.37
C VAL A 354 5.92 -15.38 6.05
N PRO A 355 7.23 -15.24 5.81
CA PRO A 355 7.86 -13.92 5.74
C PRO A 355 7.33 -13.09 4.57
N LEU A 356 7.50 -11.76 4.69
CA LEU A 356 7.14 -10.78 3.66
C LEU A 356 7.78 -11.11 2.29
N LEU A 357 8.88 -11.87 2.28
CA LEU A 357 9.46 -12.51 1.10
C LEU A 357 8.39 -13.11 0.16
N ASN A 358 7.37 -13.80 0.69
CA ASN A 358 6.32 -14.41 -0.11
C ASN A 358 5.56 -13.39 -0.96
N GLN A 359 5.37 -12.17 -0.44
CA GLN A 359 4.71 -11.10 -1.17
C GLN A 359 5.64 -10.50 -2.23
N VAL A 360 6.94 -10.42 -1.95
CA VAL A 360 7.94 -9.90 -2.89
C VAL A 360 8.07 -10.84 -4.09
N VAL A 361 8.24 -12.14 -3.85
CA VAL A 361 8.33 -13.16 -4.90
C VAL A 361 7.09 -13.14 -5.79
N TYR A 362 5.91 -13.18 -5.18
CA TYR A 362 4.66 -13.14 -5.95
C TYR A 362 4.51 -11.85 -6.77
N ALA A 363 4.90 -10.69 -6.23
CA ALA A 363 4.87 -9.44 -6.98
C ALA A 363 5.85 -9.42 -8.17
N GLU A 364 7.04 -9.99 -7.99
CA GLU A 364 8.05 -10.14 -9.05
C GLU A 364 7.55 -11.04 -10.18
N GLU A 365 6.91 -12.16 -9.85
CA GLU A 365 6.34 -13.09 -10.84
C GLU A 365 5.14 -12.47 -11.56
N VAL A 366 4.26 -11.78 -10.85
CA VAL A 366 3.13 -11.05 -11.44
C VAL A 366 3.60 -9.93 -12.37
N GLU A 367 4.62 -9.18 -11.98
CA GLU A 367 5.25 -8.17 -12.84
C GLU A 367 5.91 -8.80 -14.07
N ALA A 368 6.64 -9.90 -13.89
CA ALA A 368 7.29 -10.63 -14.99
C ALA A 368 6.29 -11.14 -16.02
N ASN A 369 5.08 -11.49 -15.60
CA ASN A 369 3.96 -11.88 -16.47
C ASN A 369 3.17 -10.69 -17.02
N GLY A 370 3.48 -9.45 -16.62
CA GLY A 370 2.80 -8.24 -17.07
C GLY A 370 1.37 -8.09 -16.54
N LEU A 371 1.10 -8.63 -15.35
CA LEU A 371 -0.22 -8.70 -14.73
C LEU A 371 -0.32 -7.84 -13.46
N SER A 372 0.59 -6.89 -13.26
CA SER A 372 0.61 -5.99 -12.08
C SER A 372 -0.70 -5.22 -11.90
N ASP A 373 -1.42 -4.92 -12.99
CA ASP A 373 -2.73 -4.26 -12.93
C ASP A 373 -3.80 -5.09 -12.19
N ASN A 374 -3.59 -6.40 -12.01
CA ASN A 374 -4.48 -7.30 -11.28
C ASN A 374 -4.02 -7.58 -9.84
N LEU A 375 -2.91 -7.00 -9.37
CA LEU A 375 -2.40 -7.21 -8.02
C LEU A 375 -2.31 -5.90 -7.25
N VAL A 376 -2.95 -5.87 -6.08
CA VAL A 376 -2.73 -4.84 -5.06
C VAL A 376 -2.25 -5.51 -3.79
N GLN A 377 -1.11 -5.09 -3.26
CA GLN A 377 -0.59 -5.63 -2.00
C GLN A 377 -0.72 -4.60 -0.90
N ARG A 378 -1.06 -5.05 0.30
CA ARG A 378 -1.13 -4.22 1.50
C ARG A 378 -0.39 -4.89 2.64
N THR A 379 0.38 -4.10 3.36
CA THR A 379 0.98 -4.56 4.60
C THR A 379 0.30 -3.95 5.82
N VAL A 380 0.36 -4.66 6.94
CA VAL A 380 -0.12 -4.21 8.24
C VAL A 380 1.02 -4.29 9.26
N ARG A 381 1.19 -3.24 10.07
CA ARG A 381 2.21 -3.13 11.10
C ARG A 381 1.89 -4.06 12.27
N ALA A 382 2.38 -5.30 12.18
CA ALA A 382 2.17 -6.32 13.19
C ALA A 382 3.35 -7.28 13.30
N PRO A 383 3.68 -7.78 14.52
CA PRO A 383 4.74 -8.78 14.70
C PRO A 383 4.34 -10.18 14.26
N GLY A 384 3.06 -10.54 14.41
CA GLY A 384 2.59 -11.92 14.32
C GLY A 384 2.23 -12.38 12.91
N HIS A 385 2.12 -13.69 12.74
CA HIS A 385 1.60 -14.33 11.53
C HIS A 385 0.08 -14.20 11.47
N CYS A 386 -0.45 -13.64 10.38
CA CYS A 386 -1.88 -13.37 10.17
C CYS A 386 -2.53 -12.52 11.28
N ASP A 387 -1.74 -11.67 11.94
CA ASP A 387 -2.17 -10.85 13.08
C ASP A 387 -2.95 -9.61 12.62
N PHE A 388 -4.09 -9.82 11.97
CA PHE A 388 -4.98 -8.76 11.46
C PHE A 388 -6.18 -8.55 12.38
N THR A 389 -6.60 -7.30 12.53
CA THR A 389 -7.90 -7.01 13.13
C THR A 389 -9.03 -7.31 12.16
N ALA A 390 -10.25 -7.46 12.67
CA ALA A 390 -11.43 -7.60 11.83
C ALA A 390 -11.67 -6.36 10.94
N GLU A 391 -11.22 -5.18 11.37
CA GLU A 391 -11.33 -3.93 10.61
C GLU A 391 -10.36 -3.91 9.43
N GLU A 392 -9.09 -4.27 9.65
CA GLU A 392 -8.06 -4.29 8.59
C GLU A 392 -8.42 -5.32 7.51
N LEU A 393 -8.79 -6.53 7.93
CA LEU A 393 -9.20 -7.60 7.05
C LEU A 393 -10.52 -7.29 6.33
N GLY A 394 -11.51 -6.76 7.06
CA GLY A 394 -12.81 -6.39 6.50
C GLY A 394 -12.72 -5.24 5.51
N GLY A 395 -11.89 -4.24 5.80
CA GLY A 395 -11.60 -3.11 4.91
C GLY A 395 -10.94 -3.58 3.60
N ALA A 396 -9.95 -4.46 3.69
CA ALA A 396 -9.34 -5.08 2.50
C ALA A 396 -10.37 -5.84 1.64
N PHE A 397 -11.27 -6.61 2.26
CA PHE A 397 -12.32 -7.32 1.53
C PHE A 397 -13.32 -6.38 0.85
N VAL A 398 -13.76 -5.31 1.53
CA VAL A 398 -14.68 -4.30 0.96
C VAL A 398 -14.03 -3.55 -0.21
N ASP A 399 -12.73 -3.24 -0.11
CA ASP A 399 -11.99 -2.61 -1.20
C ASP A 399 -11.84 -3.54 -2.41
N LEU A 400 -11.59 -4.83 -2.18
CA LEU A 400 -11.60 -5.84 -3.23
C LEU A 400 -12.97 -5.92 -3.91
N LEU A 401 -14.07 -5.96 -3.14
CA LEU A 401 -15.42 -5.95 -3.72
C LEU A 401 -15.67 -4.70 -4.58
N THR A 402 -15.23 -3.54 -4.11
CA THR A 402 -15.34 -2.28 -4.83
C THR A 402 -14.53 -2.32 -6.14
N TRP A 403 -13.33 -2.90 -6.10
CA TRP A 403 -12.49 -3.08 -7.27
C TRP A 403 -13.16 -3.98 -8.31
N ILE A 404 -13.67 -5.14 -7.89
CA ILE A 404 -14.41 -6.07 -8.77
C ILE A 404 -15.58 -5.37 -9.45
N GLN A 405 -16.32 -4.53 -8.71
CA GLN A 405 -17.50 -3.84 -9.22
C GLN A 405 -17.19 -2.66 -10.15
N THR A 406 -16.13 -1.91 -9.86
CA THR A 406 -15.82 -0.62 -10.52
C THR A 406 -14.71 -0.72 -11.55
N GLY A 407 -13.89 -1.77 -11.50
CA GLY A 407 -12.66 -1.91 -12.28
C GLY A 407 -11.53 -0.98 -11.83
N THR A 408 -11.69 -0.25 -10.72
CA THR A 408 -10.66 0.67 -10.21
C THR A 408 -9.93 0.02 -9.04
N ALA A 409 -8.61 -0.19 -9.19
CA ALA A 409 -7.77 -0.76 -8.15
C ALA A 409 -7.72 0.16 -6.92
N PRO A 410 -7.80 -0.39 -5.69
CA PRO A 410 -7.67 0.39 -4.48
C PRO A 410 -6.20 0.70 -4.18
N ALA A 411 -5.94 1.54 -3.19
CA ALA A 411 -4.57 1.85 -2.77
C ALA A 411 -3.85 0.60 -2.23
N GLY A 412 -2.54 0.52 -2.49
CA GLY A 412 -1.63 -0.51 -1.98
C GLY A 412 -0.17 -0.06 -2.03
N GLU A 413 0.73 -0.99 -1.78
CA GLU A 413 2.18 -0.78 -1.63
C GLU A 413 2.94 -1.61 -2.66
N ALA A 414 3.91 -0.98 -3.34
CA ALA A 414 4.74 -1.65 -4.34
C ALA A 414 5.90 -2.41 -3.69
N LEU A 415 5.62 -3.59 -3.13
CA LEU A 415 6.58 -4.35 -2.30
C LEU A 415 7.81 -4.86 -3.06
N ILE A 416 7.77 -4.90 -4.40
CA ILE A 416 8.95 -5.18 -5.22
C ILE A 416 10.07 -4.14 -4.99
N ASP A 417 9.72 -2.87 -4.76
CA ASP A 417 10.67 -1.79 -4.54
C ASP A 417 11.27 -1.88 -3.12
N PRO A 418 12.59 -2.13 -2.97
CA PRO A 418 13.25 -2.13 -1.67
C PRO A 418 13.12 -0.80 -0.93
N ALA A 419 13.02 0.33 -1.64
CA ALA A 419 12.85 1.64 -1.00
C ALA A 419 11.48 1.78 -0.33
N VAL A 420 10.42 1.24 -0.94
CA VAL A 420 9.08 1.19 -0.32
C VAL A 420 9.09 0.31 0.92
N ARG A 421 9.78 -0.83 0.87
CA ARG A 421 9.91 -1.73 2.04
C ARG A 421 10.70 -1.09 3.19
N ALA A 422 11.78 -0.37 2.88
CA ALA A 422 12.60 0.31 3.88
C ALA A 422 11.93 1.59 4.43
N ASP A 423 10.90 2.11 3.76
CA ASP A 423 10.21 3.32 4.21
C ASP A 423 9.55 3.11 5.58
N ARG A 424 9.69 4.10 6.47
CA ARG A 424 9.09 4.09 7.81
C ARG A 424 7.56 4.00 7.77
N SER A 425 6.93 4.41 6.67
CA SER A 425 5.50 4.37 6.47
C SER A 425 4.94 3.02 6.04
N LEU A 426 5.79 2.04 5.71
CA LEU A 426 5.32 0.73 5.28
C LEU A 426 4.27 0.18 6.27
N GLY A 427 3.13 -0.23 5.73
CA GLY A 427 2.00 -0.82 6.45
C GLY A 427 1.17 0.15 7.30
N CYS A 428 1.58 1.42 7.42
CA CYS A 428 0.89 2.37 8.27
C CYS A 428 -0.46 2.82 7.71
N ALA A 429 -0.61 2.88 6.39
CA ALA A 429 -1.87 3.26 5.75
C ALA A 429 -3.01 2.25 6.00
N PHE A 430 -2.67 1.01 6.38
CA PHE A 430 -3.62 -0.09 6.53
C PHE A 430 -3.59 -0.72 7.93
N THR A 431 -2.93 -0.08 8.89
CA THR A 431 -2.91 -0.49 10.30
C THR A 431 -4.01 0.23 11.06
N SER A 432 -4.95 -0.50 11.66
CA SER A 432 -6.07 0.10 12.42
C SER A 432 -5.70 0.43 13.86
N GLU A 433 -4.74 -0.30 14.44
CA GLU A 433 -4.33 -0.11 15.84
C GLU A 433 -2.86 -0.42 16.07
N THR A 434 -2.28 0.25 17.09
CA THR A 434 -0.92 -0.03 17.56
C THR A 434 -0.90 -1.34 18.36
N ARG A 435 -0.01 -2.26 17.98
CA ARG A 435 0.14 -3.56 18.64
C ARG A 435 1.19 -3.53 19.75
N ALA A 436 1.03 -4.40 20.74
CA ALA A 436 1.96 -4.48 21.87
C ALA A 436 3.39 -4.80 21.40
N GLY A 437 4.35 -3.99 21.85
CA GLY A 437 5.76 -4.16 21.49
C GLY A 437 6.14 -3.62 20.11
N MET A 438 5.19 -3.04 19.36
CA MET A 438 5.46 -2.27 18.15
C MET A 438 5.45 -0.77 18.47
N PRO A 439 6.37 0.02 17.89
CA PRO A 439 6.18 1.47 17.88
C PRO A 439 4.89 1.81 17.13
N PRO A 440 4.18 2.88 17.53
CA PRO A 440 3.06 3.37 16.75
C PRO A 440 3.56 3.76 15.35
N CYS A 441 2.64 3.88 14.41
CA CYS A 441 2.96 4.38 13.08
C CYS A 441 3.34 5.87 13.12
N GLU A 442 4.59 6.13 13.54
CA GLU A 442 5.28 7.43 13.53
C GLU A 442 5.80 7.74 12.12
N VAL A 443 4.90 7.72 11.15
CA VAL A 443 5.12 8.51 9.93
C VAL A 443 4.85 9.95 10.34
N PRO A 444 5.72 10.92 10.00
CA PRO A 444 5.30 12.31 9.98
C PRO A 444 3.97 12.34 9.22
N VAL A 445 2.89 12.73 9.91
CA VAL A 445 1.59 12.80 9.23
C VAL A 445 1.70 13.85 8.13
N ALA A 446 2.63 14.80 8.27
CA ALA A 446 3.01 15.79 7.28
C ALA A 446 4.19 15.33 6.38
N ASP A 447 3.95 15.17 5.09
CA ASP A 447 5.01 15.35 4.09
C ASP A 447 5.28 16.85 3.92
N VAL A 448 6.51 17.32 4.14
CA VAL A 448 6.84 18.76 4.13
C VAL A 448 7.62 19.12 2.88
N LEU A 449 6.96 19.82 1.96
CA LEU A 449 7.55 20.38 0.76
C LEU A 449 8.08 21.79 1.05
N LEU A 450 9.34 21.86 1.53
CA LEU A 450 10.02 23.09 1.91
C LEU A 450 10.94 23.61 0.80
N GLY A 451 10.60 24.75 0.20
CA GLY A 451 11.42 25.41 -0.82
C GLY A 451 12.36 26.52 -0.29
N GLY A 452 11.97 27.19 0.80
CA GLY A 452 12.70 28.35 1.35
C GLY A 452 12.46 29.68 0.62
N ASP A 453 11.90 29.67 -0.59
CA ASP A 453 11.37 30.84 -1.31
C ASP A 453 10.26 30.41 -2.30
N PRO A 454 9.46 31.34 -2.86
CA PRO A 454 8.37 31.01 -3.79
C PRO A 454 8.75 30.17 -5.02
N VAL A 455 9.92 30.42 -5.61
CA VAL A 455 10.38 29.70 -6.80
C VAL A 455 10.77 28.28 -6.43
N ALA A 456 11.56 28.14 -5.36
CA ALA A 456 11.98 26.85 -4.85
C ALA A 456 10.81 26.03 -4.32
N THR A 457 9.79 26.64 -3.71
CA THR A 457 8.56 25.94 -3.28
C THR A 457 7.78 25.43 -4.48
N ALA A 458 7.66 26.23 -5.55
CA ALA A 458 7.01 25.79 -6.78
C ALA A 458 7.69 24.55 -7.39
N ILE A 459 9.03 24.47 -7.30
CA ILE A 459 9.83 23.31 -7.71
C ILE A 459 9.68 22.15 -6.71
N ALA A 460 9.61 22.40 -5.41
CA ALA A 460 9.41 21.35 -4.41
C ALA A 460 8.06 20.65 -4.62
N VAL A 461 7.01 21.40 -4.96
CA VAL A 461 5.67 20.86 -5.26
C VAL A 461 5.64 19.91 -6.45
N THR A 462 6.55 20.05 -7.42
CA THR A 462 6.61 19.15 -8.57
C THR A 462 7.29 17.81 -8.27
N SER A 463 7.85 17.60 -7.08
CA SER A 463 8.34 16.28 -6.64
C SER A 463 7.24 15.22 -6.65
N ALA A 464 5.99 15.63 -6.40
CA ALA A 464 4.79 14.80 -6.51
C ALA A 464 4.46 14.37 -7.95
N ARG A 465 5.27 14.78 -8.95
CA ARG A 465 5.09 14.47 -10.36
C ARG A 465 6.39 13.98 -11.01
N THR A 466 6.28 12.91 -11.79
CA THR A 466 7.41 12.33 -12.54
C THR A 466 7.62 13.00 -13.90
N SER A 467 6.55 13.50 -14.53
CA SER A 467 6.63 14.18 -15.84
C SER A 467 5.47 15.16 -16.09
N ALA A 468 5.67 16.06 -17.05
CA ALA A 468 4.66 16.96 -17.58
C ALA A 468 5.05 17.42 -19.00
N THR A 469 4.13 17.36 -19.97
CA THR A 469 4.34 17.90 -21.32
C THR A 469 4.27 19.42 -21.34
N THR A 470 3.34 19.99 -20.57
CA THR A 470 3.07 21.42 -20.49
C THR A 470 3.32 21.92 -19.08
N ALA A 471 3.86 23.13 -18.91
CA ALA A 471 3.90 23.85 -17.64
C ALA A 471 3.29 25.25 -17.78
N VAL A 472 2.66 25.75 -16.72
CA VAL A 472 2.18 27.14 -16.62
C VAL A 472 3.20 27.92 -15.80
N LEU A 473 3.65 29.07 -16.31
CA LEU A 473 4.67 29.88 -15.68
C LEU A 473 4.13 31.27 -15.36
N ALA A 474 4.21 31.65 -14.08
CA ALA A 474 3.85 32.97 -13.59
C ALA A 474 5.03 33.67 -12.91
N ARG A 475 4.89 34.97 -12.64
CA ARG A 475 5.88 35.73 -11.88
C ARG A 475 5.83 35.38 -10.39
N SER A 476 6.98 35.31 -9.73
CA SER A 476 7.08 34.91 -8.32
C SER A 476 6.73 35.98 -7.30
N ASP A 477 6.66 37.25 -7.69
CA ASP A 477 6.53 38.41 -6.79
C ASP A 477 5.14 39.08 -6.83
N ALA A 478 4.17 38.52 -7.57
CA ALA A 478 2.79 39.03 -7.60
C ALA A 478 1.77 37.91 -7.85
N TYR A 479 0.64 37.97 -7.15
CA TYR A 479 -0.33 36.87 -7.08
C TYR A 479 -1.32 36.79 -8.25
N ALA A 480 -1.76 37.92 -8.82
CA ALA A 480 -2.99 37.97 -9.60
C ALA A 480 -2.99 37.04 -10.84
N ASP A 481 -1.90 37.03 -11.58
CA ASP A 481 -1.76 36.17 -12.76
C ASP A 481 -1.64 34.69 -12.34
N ALA A 482 -0.88 34.39 -11.27
CA ALA A 482 -0.73 33.03 -10.73
C ALA A 482 -2.04 32.47 -10.15
N LEU A 483 -2.87 33.31 -9.53
CA LEU A 483 -4.19 32.93 -9.00
C LEU A 483 -5.10 32.43 -10.10
N THR A 484 -5.24 33.20 -11.18
CA THR A 484 -6.05 32.75 -12.32
C THR A 484 -5.36 31.60 -13.07
N GLY A 485 -4.04 31.61 -13.08
CA GLY A 485 -3.18 30.58 -13.65
C GLY A 485 -3.31 29.20 -13.02
N SER A 486 -3.63 29.11 -11.73
CA SER A 486 -3.81 27.82 -11.06
C SER A 486 -4.97 27.03 -11.68
N ALA A 487 -6.07 27.72 -12.04
CA ALA A 487 -7.19 27.12 -12.75
C ALA A 487 -6.80 26.59 -14.13
N LEU A 488 -5.97 27.35 -14.86
CA LEU A 488 -5.45 26.91 -16.17
C LEU A 488 -4.48 25.74 -16.04
N ALA A 489 -3.62 25.74 -15.02
CA ALA A 489 -2.72 24.64 -14.73
C ALA A 489 -3.51 23.35 -14.50
N GLY A 490 -4.57 23.40 -13.69
CA GLY A 490 -5.50 22.27 -13.51
C GLY A 490 -6.16 21.83 -14.80
N ALA A 491 -6.72 22.77 -15.57
CA ALA A 491 -7.39 22.50 -16.85
C ALA A 491 -6.46 21.82 -17.90
N LEU A 492 -5.16 22.11 -17.84
CA LEU A 492 -4.15 21.51 -18.71
C LEU A 492 -3.48 20.25 -18.12
N GLY A 493 -3.80 19.89 -16.87
CA GLY A 493 -3.06 18.85 -16.14
C GLY A 493 -1.58 19.20 -15.95
N ALA A 494 -1.23 20.49 -15.92
CA ALA A 494 0.12 21.02 -15.88
C ALA A 494 0.51 21.52 -14.47
N PRO A 495 1.81 21.53 -14.09
CA PRO A 495 2.25 22.24 -12.90
C PRO A 495 2.21 23.76 -13.10
N LEU A 496 1.98 24.50 -12.02
CA LEU A 496 2.21 25.94 -11.95
C LEU A 496 3.59 26.20 -11.34
N LEU A 497 4.50 26.75 -12.13
CA LEU A 497 5.83 27.18 -11.69
C LEU A 497 5.88 28.71 -11.55
N LEU A 498 6.78 29.18 -10.70
CA LEU A 498 7.02 30.60 -10.48
C LEU A 498 8.43 30.98 -10.94
N ASN A 499 8.57 32.15 -11.55
CA ASN A 499 9.85 32.66 -12.06
C ASN A 499 10.03 34.14 -11.74
N PRO A 500 11.27 34.63 -11.53
CA PRO A 500 11.55 36.06 -11.50
C PRO A 500 11.15 36.78 -12.80
N VAL A 501 10.87 38.09 -12.73
CA VAL A 501 10.38 38.84 -13.91
C VAL A 501 11.41 38.92 -15.04
N GLU A 502 12.67 39.19 -14.68
CA GLU A 502 13.66 39.70 -15.63
C GLU A 502 14.38 38.61 -16.43
N SER A 503 14.58 37.42 -15.84
CA SER A 503 15.33 36.32 -16.44
C SER A 503 14.78 34.96 -16.02
N LEU A 504 14.92 33.95 -16.89
CA LEU A 504 14.60 32.57 -16.54
C LEU A 504 15.56 32.08 -15.45
N ASP A 505 15.01 31.65 -14.32
CA ASP A 505 15.80 31.08 -13.24
C ASP A 505 16.38 29.72 -13.69
N PRO A 506 17.69 29.49 -13.52
CA PRO A 506 18.31 28.22 -13.91
C PRO A 506 17.68 26.99 -13.23
N THR A 507 17.16 27.14 -12.01
CA THR A 507 16.51 26.05 -11.27
C THR A 507 15.14 25.71 -11.87
N VAL A 508 14.39 26.72 -12.32
CA VAL A 508 13.14 26.55 -13.07
C VAL A 508 13.42 25.84 -14.40
N LEU A 509 14.46 26.24 -15.13
CA LEU A 509 14.83 25.56 -16.37
C LEU A 509 15.22 24.09 -16.14
N ALA A 510 16.01 23.82 -15.10
CA ALA A 510 16.39 22.45 -14.75
C ALA A 510 15.16 21.61 -14.41
N GLU A 511 14.18 22.19 -13.71
CA GLU A 511 12.95 21.49 -13.35
C GLU A 511 12.05 21.22 -14.57
N LEU A 512 11.91 22.19 -15.48
CA LEU A 512 11.22 21.98 -16.76
C LEU A 512 11.86 20.83 -17.56
N GLN A 513 13.19 20.74 -17.55
CA GLN A 513 13.92 19.65 -18.20
C GLN A 513 13.74 18.31 -17.48
N ARG A 514 13.75 18.29 -16.14
CA ARG A 514 13.50 17.09 -15.34
C ARG A 514 12.13 16.50 -15.64
N LEU A 515 11.12 17.35 -15.74
CA LEU A 515 9.73 16.98 -16.04
C LEU A 515 9.50 16.62 -17.51
N GLY A 516 10.45 16.93 -18.41
CA GLY A 516 10.29 16.70 -19.85
C GLY A 516 9.32 17.67 -20.51
N VAL A 517 9.18 18.90 -20.00
CA VAL A 517 8.26 19.91 -20.53
C VAL A 517 8.72 20.38 -21.90
N THR A 518 7.80 20.33 -22.88
CA THR A 518 8.00 20.83 -24.25
C THR A 518 7.30 22.15 -24.50
N ASP A 519 6.26 22.46 -23.72
CA ASP A 519 5.39 23.62 -23.91
C ASP A 519 5.23 24.40 -22.59
N VAL A 520 5.48 25.71 -22.63
CA VAL A 520 5.31 26.61 -21.48
C VAL A 520 4.29 27.69 -21.79
N VAL A 521 3.27 27.81 -20.94
CA VAL A 521 2.29 28.89 -20.98
C VAL A 521 2.74 30.02 -20.05
N LEU A 522 3.18 31.14 -20.63
CA LEU A 522 3.60 32.34 -19.93
C LEU A 522 2.38 33.19 -19.55
N LEU A 523 2.17 33.42 -18.27
CA LEU A 523 1.09 34.27 -17.77
C LEU A 523 1.51 35.73 -17.66
N GLY A 524 0.65 36.61 -18.16
CA GLY A 524 0.87 38.05 -18.16
C GLY A 524 1.77 38.55 -19.28
N GLY A 525 1.77 39.87 -19.47
CA GLY A 525 2.57 40.53 -20.50
C GLY A 525 4.07 40.50 -20.20
N THR A 526 4.86 41.18 -21.03
CA THR A 526 6.33 41.26 -20.85
C THR A 526 6.77 42.02 -19.59
N ALA A 527 5.86 42.72 -18.92
CA ALA A 527 6.10 43.33 -17.61
C ALA A 527 5.95 42.32 -16.44
N ALA A 528 5.32 41.17 -16.70
CA ALA A 528 5.19 40.06 -15.75
C ALA A 528 6.32 39.03 -15.94
N LEU A 529 6.55 38.62 -17.19
CA LEU A 529 7.65 37.74 -17.56
C LEU A 529 8.29 38.30 -18.82
N SER A 530 9.53 38.78 -18.71
CA SER A 530 10.22 39.55 -19.75
C SER A 530 10.37 38.78 -21.06
N ALA A 531 10.65 39.51 -22.14
CA ALA A 531 11.02 38.87 -23.41
C ALA A 531 12.30 38.02 -23.30
N ALA A 532 13.17 38.29 -22.31
CA ALA A 532 14.37 37.51 -22.07
C ALA A 532 14.05 36.14 -21.44
N VAL A 533 13.00 36.04 -20.60
CA VAL A 533 12.50 34.75 -20.10
C VAL A 533 12.00 33.89 -21.27
N GLU A 534 11.16 34.47 -22.12
CA GLU A 534 10.62 33.79 -23.31
C GLU A 534 11.71 33.36 -24.29
N GLN A 535 12.70 34.23 -24.53
CA GLN A 535 13.85 33.88 -25.36
C GLN A 535 14.68 32.74 -24.76
N ALA A 536 14.94 32.76 -23.45
CA ALA A 536 15.73 31.71 -22.79
C ALA A 536 15.05 30.33 -22.84
N LEU A 537 13.71 30.28 -22.77
CA LEU A 537 12.94 29.05 -22.97
C LEU A 537 13.06 28.54 -24.41
N GLY A 538 12.95 29.44 -25.40
CA GLY A 538 13.13 29.09 -26.81
C GLY A 538 14.55 28.61 -27.14
N ASP A 539 15.58 29.21 -26.53
CA ASP A 539 16.97 28.78 -26.65
C ASP A 539 17.21 27.38 -26.04
N ALA A 540 16.32 26.92 -25.17
CA ALA A 540 16.30 25.57 -24.58
C ALA A 540 15.36 24.58 -25.33
N ASP A 541 14.93 24.93 -26.54
CA ASP A 541 14.00 24.15 -27.37
C ASP A 541 12.60 23.95 -26.77
N ILE A 542 12.20 24.79 -25.80
CA ILE A 542 10.87 24.79 -25.19
C ILE A 542 9.97 25.77 -25.93
N GLN A 543 8.80 25.31 -26.40
CA GLN A 543 7.81 26.16 -27.06
C GLN A 543 7.09 27.03 -26.04
N THR A 544 6.81 28.28 -26.40
CA THR A 544 6.13 29.22 -25.50
C THR A 544 4.84 29.74 -26.11
N SER A 545 3.77 29.76 -25.31
CA SER A 545 2.55 30.51 -25.60
C SER A 545 2.32 31.53 -24.49
N ARG A 546 1.82 32.73 -24.82
CA ARG A 546 1.62 33.79 -23.83
C ARG A 546 0.15 34.12 -23.69
N VAL A 547 -0.36 34.04 -22.47
CA VAL A 547 -1.74 34.38 -22.11
C VAL A 547 -1.70 35.65 -21.27
N ALA A 548 -2.13 36.77 -21.87
CA ALA A 548 -1.96 38.09 -21.28
C ALA A 548 -3.06 39.06 -21.69
N GLY A 549 -3.47 39.92 -20.75
CA GLY A 549 -4.23 41.13 -21.04
C GLY A 549 -3.41 42.41 -20.83
N THR A 550 -4.08 43.56 -20.96
CA THR A 550 -3.49 44.89 -20.72
C THR A 550 -3.25 45.17 -19.24
N ASN A 551 -3.95 44.45 -18.35
CA ASN A 551 -3.86 44.51 -16.90
C ASN A 551 -4.31 43.15 -16.32
N ARG A 552 -4.29 43.01 -14.98
CA ARG A 552 -4.66 41.77 -14.29
C ARG A 552 -6.08 41.26 -14.61
N PHE A 553 -7.04 42.16 -14.80
CA PHE A 553 -8.42 41.80 -15.16
C PHE A 553 -8.50 41.26 -16.59
N GLY A 554 -7.76 41.89 -17.51
CA GLY A 554 -7.60 41.39 -18.88
C GLY A 554 -6.87 40.05 -18.94
N THR A 555 -5.81 39.86 -18.14
CA THR A 555 -5.12 38.56 -18.07
C THR A 555 -6.05 37.48 -17.53
N ALA A 556 -6.82 37.75 -16.48
CA ALA A 556 -7.85 36.83 -15.98
C ALA A 556 -8.85 36.42 -17.07
N GLY A 557 -9.32 37.38 -17.87
CA GLY A 557 -10.19 37.11 -19.02
C GLY A 557 -9.51 36.27 -20.11
N ALA A 558 -8.24 36.53 -20.41
CA ALA A 558 -7.46 35.75 -21.37
C ALA A 558 -7.23 34.31 -20.88
N VAL A 559 -6.95 34.13 -19.59
CA VAL A 559 -6.83 32.81 -18.95
C VAL A 559 -8.15 32.05 -19.02
N ALA A 560 -9.28 32.72 -18.76
CA ALA A 560 -10.59 32.10 -18.91
C ALA A 560 -10.87 31.63 -20.36
N GLY A 561 -10.42 32.38 -21.36
CA GLY A 561 -10.46 31.98 -22.76
C GLY A 561 -9.59 30.74 -23.04
N ALA A 562 -8.36 30.71 -22.51
CA ALA A 562 -7.46 29.57 -22.67
C ALA A 562 -8.02 28.29 -22.02
N ILE A 563 -8.66 28.41 -20.85
CA ILE A 563 -9.40 27.30 -20.22
C ILE A 563 -10.51 26.82 -21.15
N ALA A 564 -11.32 27.73 -21.68
CA ALA A 564 -12.42 27.38 -22.59
C ALA A 564 -11.95 26.68 -23.88
N GLU A 565 -10.78 27.04 -24.39
CA GLU A 565 -10.14 26.38 -25.53
C GLU A 565 -9.67 24.95 -25.18
N ALA A 566 -9.17 24.74 -23.96
CA ALA A 566 -8.66 23.45 -23.50
C ALA A 566 -9.77 22.47 -23.09
N THR A 567 -10.80 22.93 -22.40
CA THR A 567 -11.81 22.06 -21.76
C THR A 567 -13.23 22.23 -22.29
N GLY A 568 -13.45 23.19 -23.21
CA GLY A 568 -14.78 23.61 -23.65
C GLY A 568 -15.31 24.78 -22.81
N THR A 569 -16.32 25.50 -23.32
CA THR A 569 -16.81 26.73 -22.68
C THR A 569 -17.37 26.45 -21.27
N PRO A 570 -16.75 27.01 -20.20
CA PRO A 570 -17.21 26.82 -18.83
C PRO A 570 -18.60 27.41 -18.61
N THR A 571 -19.45 26.69 -17.89
CA THR A 571 -20.79 27.16 -17.49
C THR A 571 -20.79 27.95 -16.19
N ASP A 572 -19.70 27.88 -15.44
CA ASP A 572 -19.54 28.44 -14.10
C ASP A 572 -18.17 29.09 -13.97
N VAL A 573 -18.09 30.19 -13.22
CA VAL A 573 -16.84 30.91 -12.92
C VAL A 573 -16.80 31.33 -11.46
N PHE A 574 -15.59 31.43 -10.92
CA PHE A 574 -15.33 32.12 -9.67
C PHE A 574 -15.03 33.59 -9.92
N VAL A 575 -15.49 34.47 -9.03
CA VAL A 575 -15.17 35.89 -9.04
C VAL A 575 -14.53 36.28 -7.72
N ALA A 576 -13.36 36.93 -7.79
CA ALA A 576 -12.61 37.41 -6.64
C ALA A 576 -12.19 38.87 -6.79
N ASP A 577 -11.88 39.52 -5.68
CA ASP A 577 -11.22 40.83 -5.73
C ASP A 577 -9.83 40.71 -6.39
N GLY A 578 -9.54 41.64 -7.30
CA GLY A 578 -8.25 41.78 -7.95
C GLY A 578 -7.34 42.80 -7.26
N GLY A 579 -7.82 43.47 -6.21
CA GLY A 579 -7.06 44.41 -5.38
C GLY A 579 -6.29 43.75 -4.24
N ASP A 580 -6.87 42.72 -3.63
CA ASP A 580 -6.31 41.90 -2.56
C ASP A 580 -6.42 40.39 -2.86
N PHE A 581 -5.84 39.52 -2.03
CA PHE A 581 -5.77 38.06 -2.25
C PHE A 581 -6.31 37.12 -1.15
N PRO A 582 -6.44 37.50 0.14
CA PRO A 582 -6.70 36.55 1.24
C PRO A 582 -7.92 35.65 1.05
N ASP A 583 -9.00 36.16 0.46
CA ASP A 583 -10.23 35.39 0.23
C ASP A 583 -10.18 34.54 -1.06
N ALA A 584 -9.19 34.77 -1.92
CA ALA A 584 -9.13 34.19 -3.26
C ALA A 584 -8.17 33.00 -3.36
N VAL A 585 -7.06 33.03 -2.62
CA VAL A 585 -6.00 32.00 -2.74
C VAL A 585 -6.48 30.60 -2.38
N GLY A 586 -7.44 30.46 -1.45
CA GLY A 586 -7.98 29.16 -1.04
C GLY A 586 -8.69 28.41 -2.17
N VAL A 587 -9.22 29.11 -3.19
CA VAL A 587 -9.95 28.49 -4.29
C VAL A 587 -9.04 27.79 -5.31
N ALA A 588 -7.73 28.03 -5.26
CA ALA A 588 -6.80 27.62 -6.32
C ALA A 588 -6.92 26.13 -6.66
N GLY A 589 -7.04 25.26 -5.65
CA GLY A 589 -7.24 23.82 -5.82
C GLY A 589 -8.62 23.45 -6.39
N LEU A 590 -9.69 24.06 -5.88
CA LEU A 590 -11.05 23.81 -6.38
C LEU A 590 -11.21 24.22 -7.84
N ALA A 591 -10.73 25.42 -8.18
CA ALA A 591 -10.78 25.95 -9.55
C ALA A 591 -9.94 25.11 -10.51
N ALA A 592 -8.77 24.62 -10.07
CA ALA A 592 -7.94 23.70 -10.83
C ALA A 592 -8.64 22.35 -11.07
N PHE A 593 -9.24 21.77 -10.04
CA PHE A 593 -9.93 20.49 -10.13
C PHE A 593 -11.16 20.53 -11.05
N LEU A 594 -11.94 21.61 -10.98
CA LEU A 594 -13.13 21.79 -11.81
C LEU A 594 -12.82 22.31 -13.23
N GLY A 595 -11.60 22.78 -13.48
CA GLY A 595 -11.26 23.53 -14.69
C GLY A 595 -12.10 24.81 -14.84
N GLN A 596 -12.47 25.45 -13.72
CA GLN A 596 -13.34 26.64 -13.70
C GLN A 596 -12.51 27.92 -13.65
N PRO A 597 -12.76 28.90 -14.55
CA PRO A 597 -12.02 30.17 -14.53
C PRO A 597 -12.24 30.98 -13.26
N ILE A 598 -11.17 31.67 -12.84
CA ILE A 598 -11.24 32.73 -11.82
C ILE A 598 -11.14 34.07 -12.53
N LEU A 599 -12.19 34.88 -12.42
CA LEU A 599 -12.23 36.24 -12.93
C LEU A 599 -12.03 37.24 -11.80
N LEU A 600 -11.37 38.36 -12.10
CA LEU A 600 -11.06 39.39 -11.12
C LEU A 600 -11.99 40.59 -11.26
N VAL A 601 -12.40 41.19 -10.15
CA VAL A 601 -13.18 42.43 -10.08
C VAL A 601 -12.51 43.43 -9.13
N GLU A 602 -13.02 44.67 -9.08
CA GLU A 602 -12.76 45.54 -7.94
C GLU A 602 -13.93 45.44 -6.95
N THR A 603 -13.70 45.79 -5.69
CA THR A 603 -14.70 45.71 -4.61
C THR A 603 -16.07 46.27 -5.01
N ASP A 604 -16.12 47.46 -5.59
CA ASP A 604 -17.36 48.17 -5.94
C ASP A 604 -17.59 48.30 -7.45
N ARG A 605 -16.79 47.62 -8.27
CA ARG A 605 -16.89 47.75 -9.73
C ARG A 605 -16.46 46.49 -10.46
N MET A 606 -17.25 46.10 -11.45
CA MET A 606 -16.83 45.14 -12.47
C MET A 606 -16.04 45.86 -13.58
N PRO A 607 -14.74 45.57 -13.77
CA PRO A 607 -13.95 46.15 -14.86
C PRO A 607 -14.49 45.74 -16.24
N THR A 608 -14.23 46.57 -17.25
CA THR A 608 -14.70 46.30 -18.62
C THR A 608 -14.16 44.97 -19.15
N GLU A 609 -12.90 44.67 -18.87
CA GLU A 609 -12.24 43.42 -19.23
C GLU A 609 -12.97 42.20 -18.66
N THR A 610 -13.44 42.29 -17.41
CA THR A 610 -14.19 41.23 -16.75
C THR A 610 -15.58 41.08 -17.36
N THR A 611 -16.27 42.19 -17.67
CA THR A 611 -17.58 42.14 -18.36
C THR A 611 -17.47 41.54 -19.76
N GLU A 612 -16.39 41.85 -20.48
CA GLU A 612 -16.12 41.29 -21.81
C GLU A 612 -15.82 39.79 -21.75
N ALA A 613 -15.04 39.35 -20.76
CA ALA A 613 -14.76 37.93 -20.53
C ALA A 613 -16.05 37.15 -20.22
N MET A 614 -16.91 37.66 -19.32
CA MET A 614 -18.21 37.04 -19.03
C MET A 614 -19.10 36.91 -20.27
N ALA A 615 -19.12 37.94 -21.12
CA ALA A 615 -19.88 37.90 -22.36
C ALA A 615 -19.31 36.87 -23.36
N ALA A 616 -17.97 36.78 -23.46
CA ALA A 616 -17.30 35.82 -24.33
C ALA A 616 -17.54 34.36 -23.92
N LEU A 617 -17.70 34.11 -22.61
CA LEU A 617 -18.06 32.80 -22.06
C LEU A 617 -19.57 32.49 -22.14
N GLY A 618 -20.38 33.39 -22.69
CA GLY A 618 -21.83 33.17 -22.84
C GLY A 618 -22.65 33.45 -21.59
N GLY A 619 -22.12 34.20 -20.62
CA GLY A 619 -22.79 34.55 -19.37
C GLY A 619 -22.86 33.38 -18.38
N PRO A 620 -21.70 32.89 -17.90
CA PRO A 620 -21.66 31.76 -16.97
C PRO A 620 -22.29 32.11 -15.62
N ALA A 621 -22.70 31.09 -14.87
CA ALA A 621 -23.07 31.24 -13.48
C ALA A 621 -21.85 31.67 -12.66
N VAL A 622 -22.08 32.49 -11.63
CA VAL A 622 -21.02 33.12 -10.84
C VAL A 622 -21.07 32.60 -9.41
N THR A 623 -19.92 32.23 -8.88
CA THR A 623 -19.70 32.08 -7.43
C THR A 623 -18.68 33.12 -6.98
N VAL A 624 -19.05 33.94 -6.01
CA VAL A 624 -18.18 35.00 -5.47
C VAL A 624 -17.34 34.47 -4.31
N LEU A 625 -16.07 34.82 -4.29
CA LEU A 625 -15.13 34.48 -3.23
C LEU A 625 -14.95 35.68 -2.30
N GLY A 626 -15.13 35.44 -1.01
CA GLY A 626 -14.99 36.46 0.03
C GLY A 626 -16.27 37.24 0.34
N GLY A 627 -16.18 37.99 1.43
CA GLY A 627 -17.27 38.78 1.98
C GLY A 627 -17.63 40.00 1.13
N VAL A 628 -18.58 40.79 1.62
CA VAL A 628 -19.01 42.03 0.95
C VAL A 628 -17.94 43.12 0.93
N ASP A 629 -16.95 43.03 1.82
CA ASP A 629 -15.82 43.97 1.87
C ASP A 629 -14.76 43.66 0.79
N ALA A 630 -14.70 42.41 0.32
CA ALA A 630 -13.85 42.02 -0.81
C ALA A 630 -14.58 42.28 -2.15
N VAL A 631 -15.82 41.80 -2.27
CA VAL A 631 -16.68 42.01 -3.44
C VAL A 631 -18.06 42.44 -2.98
N SER A 632 -18.45 43.68 -3.25
CA SER A 632 -19.67 44.26 -2.72
C SER A 632 -20.94 43.57 -3.22
N ALA A 633 -22.04 43.75 -2.49
CA ALA A 633 -23.34 43.21 -2.90
C ALA A 633 -23.83 43.79 -4.25
N GLU A 634 -23.40 45.00 -4.61
CA GLU A 634 -23.70 45.61 -5.90
C GLU A 634 -23.02 44.86 -7.05
N VAL A 635 -21.76 44.48 -6.87
CA VAL A 635 -21.00 43.71 -7.87
C VAL A 635 -21.49 42.26 -7.95
N ALA A 636 -21.75 41.62 -6.81
CA ALA A 636 -22.15 40.21 -6.77
C ALA A 636 -23.60 39.95 -7.19
N GLY A 637 -24.52 40.90 -6.96
CA GLY A 637 -25.95 40.66 -7.13
C GLY A 637 -26.44 39.48 -6.26
N ASP A 638 -27.18 38.55 -6.89
CA ASP A 638 -27.74 37.35 -6.25
C ASP A 638 -26.79 36.12 -6.32
N ALA A 639 -25.54 36.29 -6.76
CA ALA A 639 -24.59 35.18 -6.88
C ALA A 639 -24.28 34.53 -5.53
N PRO A 640 -24.18 33.19 -5.43
CA PRO A 640 -23.71 32.50 -4.24
C PRO A 640 -22.30 32.95 -3.85
N ARG A 641 -22.02 32.87 -2.54
CA ARG A 641 -20.72 33.25 -1.97
C ARG A 641 -20.09 32.08 -1.23
N LEU A 642 -18.79 31.91 -1.40
CA LEU A 642 -17.93 31.16 -0.50
C LEU A 642 -17.16 32.20 0.33
N ALA A 643 -17.57 32.39 1.59
CA ALA A 643 -17.05 33.45 2.44
C ALA A 643 -17.16 33.07 3.91
N GLY A 644 -16.18 33.51 4.71
CA GLY A 644 -16.25 33.55 6.16
C GLY A 644 -15.87 34.92 6.70
N ASP A 645 -15.86 35.06 8.03
CA ASP A 645 -15.45 36.30 8.70
C ASP A 645 -13.93 36.56 8.59
N THR A 646 -13.16 35.52 8.26
CA THR A 646 -11.70 35.54 8.11
C THR A 646 -11.31 34.83 6.80
N ARG A 647 -10.06 35.01 6.35
CA ARG A 647 -9.50 34.26 5.21
C ARG A 647 -9.56 32.74 5.42
N TYR A 648 -9.43 32.29 6.67
CA TYR A 648 -9.52 30.88 7.05
C TYR A 648 -10.98 30.42 7.06
N GLY A 649 -11.92 31.26 7.50
CA GLY A 649 -13.36 31.00 7.34
C GLY A 649 -13.78 30.90 5.86
N THR A 650 -13.25 31.76 4.99
CA THR A 650 -13.43 31.65 3.53
C THR A 650 -12.82 30.34 3.01
N SER A 651 -11.62 29.98 3.46
CA SER A 651 -10.99 28.69 3.14
C SER A 651 -11.84 27.50 3.58
N ALA A 652 -12.47 27.53 4.76
CA ALA A 652 -13.37 26.47 5.23
C ALA A 652 -14.60 26.31 4.32
N ALA A 653 -15.20 27.42 3.87
CA ALA A 653 -16.30 27.36 2.90
C ALA A 653 -15.85 26.78 1.54
N VAL A 654 -14.62 27.07 1.11
CA VAL A 654 -14.04 26.48 -0.10
C VAL A 654 -13.74 24.99 0.07
N ILE A 655 -13.30 24.54 1.25
CA ILE A 655 -13.09 23.13 1.57
C ILE A 655 -14.41 22.36 1.45
N ASP A 656 -15.50 22.87 2.01
CA ASP A 656 -16.82 22.25 1.88
C ASP A 656 -17.28 22.16 0.42
N ALA A 657 -17.10 23.23 -0.35
CA ALA A 657 -17.39 23.23 -1.79
C ALA A 657 -16.52 22.20 -2.54
N SER A 658 -15.25 22.06 -2.17
CA SER A 658 -14.31 21.11 -2.75
C SER A 658 -14.72 19.66 -2.52
N ARG A 659 -15.14 19.34 -1.29
CA ARG A 659 -15.65 18.01 -0.95
C ARG A 659 -16.93 17.68 -1.69
N ASN A 660 -17.84 18.66 -1.81
CA ASN A 660 -19.07 18.49 -2.58
C ASN A 660 -18.81 18.30 -4.09
N ALA A 661 -17.70 18.84 -4.60
CA ALA A 661 -17.23 18.61 -5.96
C ALA A 661 -16.56 17.23 -6.17
N GLY A 662 -16.25 16.50 -5.09
CA GLY A 662 -15.67 15.16 -5.14
C GLY A 662 -14.19 15.06 -4.73
N LEU A 663 -13.57 16.17 -4.29
CA LEU A 663 -12.22 16.11 -3.73
C LEU A 663 -12.21 15.41 -2.37
N ARG A 664 -11.21 14.56 -2.14
CA ARG A 664 -11.00 13.86 -0.86
C ARG A 664 -10.27 14.77 0.12
N ILE A 665 -10.43 14.49 1.40
CA ILE A 665 -9.73 15.22 2.47
C ILE A 665 -9.03 14.26 3.42
N ASN A 666 -8.72 13.04 2.97
CA ASN A 666 -7.98 12.08 3.77
C ASN A 666 -6.44 12.26 3.66
N GLN A 667 -5.97 13.09 2.73
CA GLN A 667 -4.58 13.55 2.58
C GLN A 667 -4.55 15.05 2.21
N PRO A 668 -5.03 15.97 3.09
CA PRO A 668 -5.15 17.38 2.75
C PRO A 668 -3.79 18.02 2.49
N TRP A 669 -3.77 18.96 1.53
CA TRP A 669 -2.61 19.81 1.26
C TRP A 669 -2.74 21.11 2.04
N VAL A 670 -1.78 21.40 2.91
CA VAL A 670 -1.80 22.55 3.82
C VAL A 670 -0.79 23.59 3.35
N ALA A 671 -1.22 24.85 3.27
CA ALA A 671 -0.35 25.99 2.98
C ALA A 671 -0.69 27.17 3.90
N THR A 672 0.24 28.13 4.06
CA THR A 672 -0.07 29.36 4.80
C THR A 672 -1.09 30.21 4.05
N GLY A 673 -2.02 30.82 4.78
CA GLY A 673 -2.91 31.87 4.27
C GLY A 673 -2.32 33.28 4.39
N GLU A 674 -1.15 33.44 5.00
CA GLU A 674 -0.52 34.75 5.23
C GLU A 674 0.15 35.32 3.98
N THR A 675 0.67 34.43 3.13
CA THR A 675 1.24 34.75 1.81
C THR A 675 0.43 34.05 0.71
N PHE A 676 0.78 34.29 -0.57
CA PHE A 676 0.03 33.74 -1.70
C PHE A 676 0.76 32.60 -2.42
N ALA A 677 2.10 32.60 -2.46
CA ALA A 677 2.84 31.76 -3.38
C ALA A 677 2.61 30.26 -3.12
N ASP A 678 2.77 29.84 -1.87
CA ASP A 678 2.65 28.44 -1.44
C ASP A 678 1.28 27.86 -1.80
N ALA A 679 0.20 28.56 -1.46
CA ALA A 679 -1.17 28.14 -1.78
C ALA A 679 -1.44 28.06 -3.30
N LEU A 680 -0.95 29.02 -4.07
CA LEU A 680 -1.20 29.06 -5.51
C LEU A 680 -0.51 27.92 -6.26
N VAL A 681 0.69 27.53 -5.85
CA VAL A 681 1.40 26.37 -6.44
C VAL A 681 0.91 25.05 -5.88
N ALA A 682 0.51 25.00 -4.60
CA ALA A 682 -0.08 23.81 -3.97
C ALA A 682 -1.44 23.43 -4.57
N GLY A 683 -2.27 24.42 -4.92
CA GLY A 683 -3.63 24.20 -5.41
C GLY A 683 -3.73 23.21 -6.58
N PRO A 684 -3.06 23.44 -7.73
CA PRO A 684 -3.06 22.51 -8.85
C PRO A 684 -2.49 21.12 -8.52
N ALA A 685 -1.52 21.04 -7.60
CA ALA A 685 -0.94 19.77 -7.17
C ALA A 685 -1.92 18.98 -6.29
N ALA A 686 -2.57 19.64 -5.33
CA ALA A 686 -3.63 19.06 -4.52
C ALA A 686 -4.79 18.56 -5.38
N ALA A 687 -5.21 19.36 -6.37
CA ALA A 687 -6.23 18.99 -7.34
C ALA A 687 -5.84 17.76 -8.17
N ALA A 688 -4.59 17.68 -8.64
CA ALA A 688 -4.07 16.52 -9.37
C ALA A 688 -4.00 15.26 -8.51
N ALA A 689 -3.74 15.40 -7.20
CA ALA A 689 -3.82 14.30 -6.23
C ALA A 689 -5.26 13.93 -5.84
N GLY A 690 -6.27 14.68 -6.30
CA GLY A 690 -7.67 14.51 -5.91
C GLY A 690 -7.91 14.84 -4.44
N GLN A 691 -7.12 15.75 -3.86
CA GLN A 691 -7.15 16.16 -2.46
C GLN A 691 -7.52 17.64 -2.29
N VAL A 692 -8.10 17.95 -1.13
CA VAL A 692 -8.48 19.31 -0.73
C VAL A 692 -7.24 20.10 -0.29
N MET A 693 -7.21 21.39 -0.66
CA MET A 693 -6.26 22.36 -0.12
C MET A 693 -6.85 23.09 1.10
N VAL A 694 -6.05 23.26 2.14
CA VAL A 694 -6.41 23.88 3.43
C VAL A 694 -5.44 25.02 3.74
N LEU A 695 -5.97 26.21 4.03
CA LEU A 695 -5.15 27.34 4.46
C LEU A 695 -5.08 27.40 5.98
N VAL A 696 -3.89 27.62 6.53
CA VAL A 696 -3.66 27.80 7.97
C VAL A 696 -2.83 29.04 8.23
N ASP A 697 -2.85 29.50 9.47
CA ASP A 697 -1.87 30.47 9.94
C ASP A 697 -0.56 29.76 10.22
N GLY A 698 0.54 30.22 9.63
CA GLY A 698 1.81 29.48 9.66
C GLY A 698 2.54 29.58 10.99
N GLY A 699 2.21 30.60 11.81
CA GLY A 699 2.79 30.81 13.13
C GLY A 699 1.90 30.35 14.29
N ASP A 700 0.58 30.38 14.12
CA ASP A 700 -0.38 30.13 15.20
C ASP A 700 -1.72 29.53 14.70
N LEU A 701 -1.88 28.21 14.80
CA LEU A 701 -3.11 27.53 14.35
C LEU A 701 -4.39 27.99 15.08
N GLU A 702 -4.31 28.64 16.25
CA GLU A 702 -5.47 29.24 16.89
C GLU A 702 -6.01 30.44 16.10
N ALA A 703 -5.14 31.15 15.37
CA ALA A 703 -5.52 32.24 14.47
C ALA A 703 -6.22 31.75 13.20
N SER A 704 -6.14 30.45 12.90
CA SER A 704 -6.86 29.77 11.82
C SER A 704 -7.83 28.69 12.34
N ALA A 705 -8.51 28.97 13.46
CA ALA A 705 -9.38 28.01 14.14
C ALA A 705 -10.43 27.34 13.23
N GLU A 706 -10.97 28.05 12.23
CA GLU A 706 -11.98 27.51 11.31
C GLU A 706 -11.43 26.36 10.46
N THR A 707 -10.21 26.46 9.94
CA THR A 707 -9.58 25.40 9.13
C THR A 707 -8.88 24.37 10.00
N THR A 708 -8.34 24.76 11.15
CA THR A 708 -7.82 23.82 12.15
C THR A 708 -8.92 22.87 12.63
N ALA A 709 -10.14 23.37 12.88
CA ALA A 709 -11.28 22.53 13.26
C ALA A 709 -11.69 21.54 12.16
N VAL A 710 -11.51 21.89 10.88
CA VAL A 710 -11.71 20.95 9.76
C VAL A 710 -10.70 19.82 9.83
N LEU A 711 -9.42 20.12 10.08
CA LEU A 711 -8.36 19.13 10.21
C LEU A 711 -8.56 18.24 11.44
N GLU A 712 -8.97 18.81 12.58
CA GLU A 712 -9.33 18.06 13.78
C GLU A 712 -10.48 17.08 13.56
N GLY A 713 -11.45 17.46 12.72
CA GLY A 713 -12.54 16.58 12.30
C GLY A 713 -12.09 15.35 11.49
N LEU A 714 -10.83 15.31 11.03
CA LEU A 714 -10.24 14.18 10.31
C LEU A 714 -9.56 13.16 11.23
N SER A 715 -9.57 13.37 12.54
CA SER A 715 -9.00 12.46 13.54
C SER A 715 -9.34 10.99 13.27
N GLY A 716 -8.32 10.17 12.97
CA GLY A 716 -8.48 8.74 12.68
C GLY A 716 -8.98 8.39 11.27
N LEU A 717 -9.30 9.40 10.44
CA LEU A 717 -9.69 9.27 9.03
C LEU A 717 -8.61 9.81 8.07
N ALA A 718 -7.74 10.69 8.56
CA ALA A 718 -6.59 11.18 7.81
C ALA A 718 -5.54 10.07 7.65
N GLN A 719 -5.19 9.77 6.40
CA GLN A 719 -4.10 8.87 6.03
C GLN A 719 -2.74 9.61 6.08
N GLY A 720 -2.75 10.95 6.17
CA GLY A 720 -1.60 11.85 6.11
C GLY A 720 -2.05 13.28 5.79
N LEU A 721 -1.12 14.21 5.58
CA LEU A 721 -1.28 15.57 5.06
C LEU A 721 0.03 15.98 4.35
N THR A 722 -0.04 16.94 3.44
CA THR A 722 1.16 17.51 2.79
C THR A 722 1.25 18.99 3.14
N VAL A 723 2.30 19.42 3.84
CA VAL A 723 2.55 20.84 4.11
C VAL A 723 3.43 21.42 3.02
N VAL A 724 2.92 22.41 2.30
CA VAL A 724 3.68 23.20 1.32
C VAL A 724 4.08 24.51 1.97
N THR A 725 5.38 24.79 2.05
CA THR A 725 5.84 26.03 2.68
C THR A 725 7.14 26.59 2.10
N SER A 726 7.22 27.91 1.95
CA SER A 726 8.47 28.63 1.74
C SER A 726 9.22 28.96 3.04
N GLY A 727 8.78 28.43 4.18
CA GLY A 727 9.31 28.72 5.52
C GLY A 727 8.37 29.55 6.42
N GLU A 728 7.15 29.82 5.95
CA GLU A 728 6.12 30.56 6.69
C GLU A 728 5.31 29.66 7.63
N VAL A 729 5.23 28.36 7.37
CA VAL A 729 4.64 27.39 8.30
C VAL A 729 5.75 26.89 9.22
N SER A 730 5.71 27.33 10.49
CA SER A 730 6.73 27.01 11.47
C SER A 730 6.74 25.52 11.85
N ASP A 731 7.89 25.00 12.28
CA ASP A 731 7.99 23.63 12.81
C ASP A 731 6.95 23.36 13.92
N GLY A 732 6.69 24.36 14.77
CA GLY A 732 5.67 24.26 15.82
C GLY A 732 4.25 24.13 15.27
N ALA A 733 3.93 24.86 14.19
CA ALA A 733 2.66 24.72 13.49
C ALA A 733 2.56 23.37 12.77
N ILE A 734 3.64 22.86 12.16
CA ILE A 734 3.67 21.52 11.53
C ILE A 734 3.36 20.44 12.58
N ILE A 735 4.03 20.46 13.73
CA ILE A 735 3.77 19.51 14.82
C ILE A 735 2.32 19.62 15.32
N ALA A 736 1.79 20.85 15.41
CA ALA A 736 0.40 21.07 15.81
C ALA A 736 -0.61 20.58 14.75
N LEU A 737 -0.29 20.68 13.45
CA LEU A 737 -1.10 20.13 12.35
C LEU A 737 -1.12 18.61 12.41
N GLU A 738 0.03 17.97 12.64
CA GLU A 738 0.13 16.52 12.84
C GLU A 738 -0.71 16.07 14.04
N THR A 739 -0.66 16.84 15.13
CA THR A 739 -1.47 16.59 16.33
C THR A 739 -2.97 16.79 16.04
N ALA A 740 -3.33 17.81 15.26
CA ALA A 740 -4.72 18.10 14.93
C ALA A 740 -5.36 16.96 14.14
N VAL A 741 -4.67 16.34 13.18
CA VAL A 741 -5.21 15.20 12.42
C VAL A 741 -5.09 13.86 13.16
N ARG A 742 -4.37 13.81 14.30
CA ARG A 742 -4.25 12.65 15.21
C ARG A 742 -4.31 13.05 16.71
N PRO A 743 -5.45 13.54 17.23
CA PRO A 743 -5.57 13.92 18.62
C PRO A 743 -5.67 12.68 19.52
N GLY A 744 -4.54 12.08 19.89
CA GLY A 744 -4.49 11.10 20.98
C GLY A 744 -3.40 10.03 20.90
N GLU A 745 -2.22 10.34 21.46
CA GLU A 745 -1.36 9.36 22.15
C GLU A 745 -0.78 10.02 23.42
N GLY A 746 -1.67 10.47 24.32
CA GLY A 746 -1.32 11.04 25.63
C GLY A 746 -1.58 10.07 26.78
#